data_AF-A0A135U5U2-F1
#
_entry.id   AF-A0A135U5U2-F1
#
_cell.length_a   1.000
_cell.length_b   1.000
_cell.length_c   1.000
_cell.angle_alpha   90.00
_cell.angle_beta   90.00
_cell.angle_gamma   90.00
#
_symmetry.space_group_name_H-M   'P 1'
#
loop_
_entity.id
_entity.type
_entity.pdbx_description
1 polymer ?
#
loop_
_entity_poly.entity_id
_entity_poly.type
_entity_poly.pdbx_seq_one_letter_code
_entity_poly.pdbx_strand_id
1 'polypeptide(L)'
;MAPPYSNGNGYAYKGSKKPASAYAFLPFQHYYNDDSFRARLRPLLAALQRLLRTLWAFWQTRGRRLVTGIMWQAGRRFRQNLTARRLLSFPHLLVCLWGVVLLWGEGWVFKSRVAECKWSNWENWPAGSSPHHLVFVADPQITDPKSYPGRPWPLEDLTVLITDNYIRRGYKQLQSQLRPDSLFFLGDLFDGGREWKTAHSDFKDPQWAVNRRPKNEKDHVKGWNDNYGQKYWLKEYERFGDIFFGSWGLGGTKAGDWQRGRKLVASLPGNHDLGFGDQVKGSVRDRFNTYFGDVNRVDVIGNHSIVSVDALSLSAVSSKQAEVDLKAIHTPTDVFLKDVQFTKRKAVERELRFWRGEVEVVAQDHKVEELETADVKVPTIAPGEEGPDFPTILLTHVPLYRDPGTPCGPQREHWPPTKPPKGEKAPMMDHRNAISVSGGYQYQNVLNEDESVRLVKSVGNIVGVFSGDDHDYCEVIHSAEKDNVREITVKSMSMAMGVPTPGFLMVSLYNPIDANGKPLPGAPEKTLQTHLCLLPNQLATYAKYAGLAFVTLVAISIRSFLVPVLNLTPFALHDEQPQGDILPTIKDKVEDDGTYSMHSTSVNSGSRFLTGQSSRTRSGSIRSNGAAPMPPPRTKLKKQWGAPHRAPRIEIFADEYGTGMPRLTWKAASQRSRTTIGRVAREIGASVWRVVWMVVLFWAYLAYKG
;
A
#
# COMPACT_ATOMS: atom_id res chain seq x y z
N MET A 1 14.87 39.86 -27.77
CA MET A 1 15.71 38.88 -28.50
C MET A 1 15.83 37.61 -27.66
N ALA A 2 14.99 36.64 -28.00
CA ALA A 2 15.00 35.26 -27.56
C ALA A 2 14.47 34.44 -28.77
N PRO A 3 15.03 33.29 -29.13
CA PRO A 3 14.60 32.54 -30.30
C PRO A 3 13.35 31.67 -30.00
N PRO A 4 12.56 31.33 -31.04
CA PRO A 4 11.26 30.68 -30.91
C PRO A 4 11.33 29.16 -30.97
N TYR A 5 10.29 28.54 -30.41
CA TYR A 5 9.91 27.14 -30.57
C TYR A 5 9.76 26.76 -32.04
N SER A 6 10.28 25.59 -32.42
CA SER A 6 10.02 24.92 -33.69
C SER A 6 9.36 23.57 -33.41
N ASN A 7 8.10 23.47 -33.79
CA ASN A 7 7.44 22.21 -34.13
C ASN A 7 7.39 22.15 -35.66
N GLY A 8 7.77 21.02 -36.26
CA GLY A 8 7.69 20.86 -37.70
C GLY A 8 8.08 19.48 -38.22
N ASN A 9 7.05 18.76 -38.66
CA ASN A 9 7.02 17.87 -39.83
C ASN A 9 7.36 16.38 -39.67
N GLY A 10 6.30 15.59 -39.86
CA GLY A 10 6.38 14.22 -40.28
C GLY A 10 6.75 14.09 -41.77
N TYR A 11 7.35 12.95 -42.09
CA TYR A 11 7.46 12.43 -43.44
C TYR A 11 6.87 11.03 -43.48
N ALA A 12 6.03 10.79 -44.49
CA ALA A 12 5.49 9.49 -44.84
C ALA A 12 6.53 8.65 -45.59
N TYR A 13 6.60 7.34 -45.30
CA TYR A 13 7.20 6.36 -46.20
C TYR A 13 6.31 5.12 -46.30
N LYS A 14 6.01 4.71 -47.54
CA LYS A 14 5.23 3.50 -47.88
C LYS A 14 6.09 2.24 -47.79
N GLY A 15 5.64 1.28 -46.98
CA GLY A 15 5.44 -0.12 -47.37
C GLY A 15 6.61 -1.11 -47.31
N SER A 16 6.59 -2.03 -46.34
CA SER A 16 6.72 -3.49 -46.60
C SER A 16 6.13 -4.34 -45.46
N LYS A 17 5.90 -5.63 -45.71
CA LYS A 17 4.87 -6.50 -45.15
C LYS A 17 5.27 -7.28 -43.86
N LYS A 18 4.32 -7.32 -42.89
CA LYS A 18 3.90 -8.44 -41.99
C LYS A 18 4.84 -8.92 -40.83
N PRO A 19 4.27 -9.57 -39.78
CA PRO A 19 4.26 -8.99 -38.42
C PRO A 19 5.11 -9.75 -37.39
N ALA A 20 5.56 -9.05 -36.34
CA ALA A 20 5.98 -9.68 -35.09
C ALA A 20 5.73 -8.75 -33.89
N SER A 21 5.06 -9.32 -32.89
CA SER A 21 4.87 -8.80 -31.55
C SER A 21 6.21 -8.59 -30.83
N ALA A 22 6.43 -7.38 -30.30
CA ALA A 22 7.20 -7.11 -29.08
C ALA A 22 7.17 -5.61 -28.79
N TYR A 23 6.44 -5.20 -27.74
CA TYR A 23 6.62 -3.89 -27.12
C TYR A 23 7.98 -3.88 -26.41
N ALA A 24 8.96 -3.20 -26.99
CA ALA A 24 10.24 -2.90 -26.35
C ALA A 24 10.29 -1.41 -26.02
N PHE A 25 10.06 -1.08 -24.75
CA PHE A 25 10.45 0.20 -24.19
C PHE A 25 11.98 0.28 -24.16
N LEU A 26 12.53 1.33 -24.76
CA LEU A 26 13.96 1.64 -24.75
C LEU A 26 14.46 1.88 -23.31
N PRO A 27 15.57 1.28 -22.85
CA PRO A 27 16.18 1.66 -21.59
C PRO A 27 17.04 2.91 -21.80
N PHE A 28 16.78 3.96 -21.01
CA PHE A 28 17.69 5.09 -20.86
C PHE A 28 19.01 4.59 -20.25
N GLN A 29 20.06 4.58 -21.06
CA GLN A 29 21.39 4.09 -20.69
C GLN A 29 22.15 5.21 -19.96
N HIS A 30 22.38 5.05 -18.65
CA HIS A 30 23.14 6.00 -17.85
C HIS A 30 24.64 5.89 -18.10
N TYR A 31 25.27 7.02 -18.46
CA TYR A 31 26.72 7.19 -18.52
C TYR A 31 27.27 7.31 -17.09
N TYR A 32 27.98 6.26 -16.62
CA TYR A 32 28.74 6.31 -15.38
C TYR A 32 30.13 6.91 -15.66
N ASN A 33 30.50 7.94 -14.90
CA ASN A 33 31.88 8.43 -14.83
C ASN A 33 32.78 7.35 -14.18
N ASP A 34 33.51 6.62 -15.01
CA ASP A 34 34.18 5.34 -14.68
C ASP A 34 35.54 5.50 -13.97
N ASP A 35 36.08 6.71 -13.80
CA ASP A 35 37.45 6.89 -13.30
C ASP A 35 37.59 7.03 -11.76
N SER A 36 36.51 7.38 -11.03
CA SER A 36 36.58 7.49 -9.55
C SER A 36 36.16 6.20 -8.81
N PHE A 37 35.38 5.34 -9.47
CA PHE A 37 34.81 4.12 -8.89
C PHE A 37 35.86 2.99 -8.80
N ARG A 38 36.68 2.82 -9.84
CA ARG A 38 37.73 1.80 -9.91
C ARG A 38 38.85 2.02 -8.89
N ALA A 39 39.12 3.27 -8.51
CA ALA A 39 40.14 3.61 -7.51
C ALA A 39 39.69 3.30 -6.07
N ARG A 40 38.41 3.53 -5.74
CA ARG A 40 37.82 3.22 -4.42
C ARG A 40 37.54 1.73 -4.21
N LEU A 41 37.43 0.96 -5.30
CA LEU A 41 37.16 -0.48 -5.26
C LEU A 41 38.40 -1.36 -5.06
N ARG A 42 39.64 -0.87 -5.26
CA ARG A 42 40.84 -1.71 -5.10
C ARG A 42 41.01 -2.36 -3.71
N PRO A 43 40.84 -1.64 -2.58
CA PRO A 43 40.93 -2.27 -1.25
C PRO A 43 39.74 -3.20 -0.97
N LEU A 44 38.54 -2.88 -1.47
CA LEU A 44 37.36 -3.74 -1.38
C LEU A 44 37.52 -5.03 -2.21
N LEU A 45 38.06 -4.95 -3.42
CA LEU A 45 38.36 -6.09 -4.29
C LEU A 45 39.46 -6.97 -3.70
N ALA A 46 40.47 -6.39 -3.06
CA ALA A 46 41.51 -7.15 -2.36
C ALA A 46 40.97 -7.87 -1.11
N ALA A 47 40.09 -7.22 -0.34
CA ALA A 47 39.39 -7.82 0.79
C ALA A 47 38.44 -8.95 0.32
N LEU A 48 37.71 -8.72 -0.78
CA LEU A 48 36.82 -9.71 -1.39
C LEU A 48 37.59 -10.90 -1.96
N GLN A 49 38.76 -10.69 -2.58
CA GLN A 49 39.64 -11.77 -3.02
C GLN A 49 40.21 -12.59 -1.85
N ARG A 50 40.58 -11.95 -0.74
CA ARG A 50 41.01 -12.66 0.47
C ARG A 50 39.86 -13.47 1.07
N LEU A 51 38.66 -12.91 1.14
CA LEU A 51 37.45 -13.60 1.59
C LEU A 51 37.09 -14.77 0.67
N LEU A 52 37.20 -14.61 -0.65
CA LEU A 52 36.92 -15.67 -1.62
C LEU A 52 37.97 -16.78 -1.54
N ARG A 53 39.25 -16.47 -1.32
CA ARG A 53 40.30 -17.48 -1.10
C ARG A 53 40.10 -18.25 0.20
N THR A 54 39.72 -17.59 1.30
CA THR A 54 39.42 -18.27 2.57
C THR A 54 38.14 -19.10 2.48
N LEU A 55 37.10 -18.61 1.77
CA LEU A 55 35.89 -19.38 1.47
C LEU A 55 36.20 -20.58 0.56
N TRP A 56 37.11 -20.44 -0.41
CA TRP A 56 37.53 -21.54 -1.29
C TRP A 56 38.36 -22.59 -0.57
N ALA A 57 39.28 -22.19 0.30
CA ALA A 57 40.03 -23.10 1.17
C ALA A 57 39.11 -23.80 2.18
N PHE A 58 38.12 -23.09 2.74
CA PHE A 58 37.06 -23.68 3.55
C PHE A 58 36.23 -24.67 2.73
N TRP A 59 35.86 -24.33 1.49
CA TRP A 59 35.12 -25.19 0.56
C TRP A 59 35.85 -26.51 0.26
N GLN A 60 37.16 -26.45 -0.01
CA GLN A 60 37.97 -27.64 -0.31
C GLN A 60 38.21 -28.56 0.90
N THR A 61 38.19 -28.05 2.13
CA THR A 61 38.51 -28.83 3.34
C THR A 61 37.28 -29.33 4.10
N ARG A 62 36.38 -28.43 4.51
CA ARG A 62 35.23 -28.74 5.39
C ARG A 62 33.88 -28.31 4.81
N GLY A 63 33.86 -27.28 3.97
CA GLY A 63 32.67 -26.67 3.39
C GLY A 63 31.90 -27.61 2.46
N ARG A 64 32.58 -28.39 1.61
CA ARG A 64 31.90 -29.41 0.79
C ARG A 64 31.17 -30.45 1.65
N ARG A 65 31.81 -31.00 2.70
CA ARG A 65 31.19 -31.97 3.61
C ARG A 65 30.06 -31.37 4.44
N LEU A 66 30.22 -30.12 4.90
CA LEU A 66 29.19 -29.37 5.61
C LEU A 66 27.98 -29.09 4.70
N VAL A 67 28.21 -28.63 3.48
CA VAL A 67 27.13 -28.31 2.52
C VAL A 67 26.47 -29.57 1.97
N THR A 68 27.20 -30.65 1.70
CA THR A 68 26.57 -31.94 1.38
C THR A 68 25.78 -32.47 2.57
N GLY A 69 26.26 -32.28 3.81
CA GLY A 69 25.53 -32.63 5.03
C GLY A 69 24.26 -31.79 5.21
N ILE A 70 24.32 -30.48 5.00
CA ILE A 70 23.19 -29.56 5.03
C ILE A 70 22.20 -29.86 3.91
N MET A 71 22.67 -30.11 2.67
CA MET A 71 21.83 -30.48 1.54
C MET A 71 21.18 -31.86 1.72
N TRP A 72 21.90 -32.83 2.28
CA TRP A 72 21.35 -34.14 2.62
C TRP A 72 20.31 -34.05 3.75
N GLN A 73 20.60 -33.27 4.80
CA GLN A 73 19.65 -32.99 5.87
C GLN A 73 18.45 -32.19 5.36
N ALA A 74 18.65 -31.21 4.48
CA ALA A 74 17.61 -30.43 3.84
C ALA A 74 16.74 -31.31 2.92
N GLY A 75 17.36 -32.19 2.11
CA GLY A 75 16.67 -33.15 1.26
C GLY A 75 15.89 -34.21 2.05
N ARG A 76 16.45 -34.72 3.16
CA ARG A 76 15.75 -35.64 4.08
C ARG A 76 14.59 -34.93 4.79
N ARG A 77 14.80 -33.69 5.27
CA ARG A 77 13.75 -32.85 5.87
C ARG A 77 12.67 -32.49 4.85
N PHE A 78 13.03 -32.23 3.60
CA PHE A 78 12.11 -31.94 2.50
C PHE A 78 11.25 -33.15 2.16
N ARG A 79 11.87 -34.34 2.00
CA ARG A 79 11.14 -35.61 1.80
C ARG A 79 10.22 -35.95 2.97
N GLN A 80 10.63 -35.70 4.21
CA GLN A 80 9.78 -35.88 5.40
C GLN A 80 8.64 -34.85 5.49
N ASN A 81 8.84 -33.62 4.98
CA ASN A 81 7.82 -32.58 4.92
C ASN A 81 6.75 -32.85 3.84
N LEU A 82 7.09 -33.56 2.76
CA LEU A 82 6.21 -33.87 1.61
C LEU A 82 5.27 -35.08 1.80
N THR A 83 5.14 -35.60 3.02
CA THR A 83 4.18 -36.69 3.29
C THR A 83 2.76 -36.13 3.37
N ALA A 84 1.75 -36.80 2.79
CA ALA A 84 0.36 -36.33 2.76
C ALA A 84 -0.21 -36.03 4.17
N ARG A 85 0.18 -36.82 5.18
CA ARG A 85 -0.18 -36.60 6.61
C ARG A 85 0.39 -35.31 7.20
N ARG A 86 1.46 -34.76 6.62
CA ARG A 86 2.13 -33.54 7.08
C ARG A 86 1.75 -32.30 6.27
N LEU A 87 1.40 -32.48 5.00
CA LEU A 87 0.82 -31.43 4.15
C LEU A 87 -0.57 -31.00 4.66
N LEU A 88 -1.35 -31.94 5.23
CA LEU A 88 -2.62 -31.65 5.91
C LEU A 88 -2.46 -31.44 7.43
N SER A 89 -1.27 -31.06 7.89
CA SER A 89 -1.06 -30.81 9.33
C SER A 89 -1.74 -29.52 9.79
N PHE A 90 -2.00 -29.43 11.09
CA PHE A 90 -2.67 -28.27 11.70
C PHE A 90 -2.02 -26.91 11.38
N PRO A 91 -0.68 -26.75 11.41
CA PRO A 91 -0.05 -25.50 10.95
C PRO A 91 -0.36 -25.16 9.49
N HIS A 92 -0.46 -26.14 8.59
CA HIS A 92 -0.82 -25.87 7.19
C HIS A 92 -2.29 -25.50 7.03
N LEU A 93 -3.20 -26.07 7.84
CA LEU A 93 -4.60 -25.62 7.88
C LEU A 93 -4.70 -24.15 8.32
N LEU A 94 -3.91 -23.74 9.31
CA LEU A 94 -3.80 -22.34 9.72
C LEU A 94 -3.22 -21.48 8.60
N VAL A 95 -2.19 -21.94 7.87
CA VAL A 95 -1.67 -21.23 6.70
C VAL A 95 -2.73 -21.09 5.61
N CYS A 96 -3.54 -22.12 5.34
CA CYS A 96 -4.64 -22.02 4.39
C CYS A 96 -5.69 -21.00 4.83
N LEU A 97 -6.06 -21.00 6.12
CA LEU A 97 -6.96 -19.99 6.69
C LEU A 97 -6.40 -18.57 6.50
N TRP A 98 -5.12 -18.36 6.82
CA TRP A 98 -4.44 -17.10 6.58
C TRP A 98 -4.40 -16.73 5.10
N GLY A 99 -4.17 -17.69 4.20
CA GLY A 99 -4.21 -17.46 2.76
C GLY A 99 -5.57 -16.93 2.30
N VAL A 100 -6.67 -17.52 2.79
CA VAL A 100 -8.03 -17.04 2.50
C VAL A 100 -8.27 -15.64 3.06
N VAL A 101 -7.86 -15.38 4.30
CA VAL A 101 -8.05 -14.07 4.95
C VAL A 101 -7.22 -12.98 4.27
N LEU A 102 -6.00 -13.28 3.84
CA LEU A 102 -5.17 -12.36 3.06
C LEU A 102 -5.75 -12.10 1.67
N LEU A 103 -6.25 -13.12 0.96
CA LEU A 103 -6.96 -12.91 -0.32
C LEU A 103 -8.22 -12.05 -0.14
N TRP A 104 -8.93 -12.22 0.97
CA TRP A 104 -10.07 -11.40 1.32
C TRP A 104 -9.67 -9.94 1.56
N GLY A 105 -8.72 -9.69 2.47
CA GLY A 105 -8.37 -8.33 2.90
C GLY A 105 -7.51 -7.56 1.90
N GLU A 106 -6.65 -8.24 1.16
CA GLU A 106 -5.78 -7.61 0.15
C GLU A 106 -6.46 -7.50 -1.24
N GLY A 107 -7.65 -8.07 -1.45
CA GLY A 107 -8.28 -8.11 -2.78
C GLY A 107 -9.80 -8.08 -2.78
N TRP A 108 -10.45 -9.12 -2.23
CA TRP A 108 -11.91 -9.25 -2.36
C TRP A 108 -12.70 -8.11 -1.71
N VAL A 109 -12.20 -7.54 -0.61
CA VAL A 109 -12.86 -6.43 0.08
C VAL A 109 -12.90 -5.16 -0.77
N PHE A 110 -11.84 -4.86 -1.54
CA PHE A 110 -11.85 -3.75 -2.49
C PHE A 110 -12.85 -4.01 -3.61
N LYS A 111 -12.85 -5.25 -4.13
CA LYS A 111 -13.77 -5.66 -5.20
C LYS A 111 -15.22 -5.49 -4.77
N SER A 112 -15.59 -5.95 -3.57
CA SER A 112 -16.97 -5.85 -3.08
C SER A 112 -17.39 -4.40 -2.83
N ARG A 113 -16.53 -3.58 -2.20
CA ARG A 113 -16.84 -2.17 -1.90
C ARG A 113 -17.09 -1.35 -3.16
N VAL A 114 -16.24 -1.50 -4.18
CA VAL A 114 -16.44 -0.78 -5.45
C VAL A 114 -17.64 -1.31 -6.23
N ALA A 115 -17.98 -2.60 -6.10
CA ALA A 115 -19.15 -3.18 -6.77
C ALA A 115 -20.48 -2.61 -6.25
N GLU A 116 -20.53 -2.15 -4.99
CA GLU A 116 -21.70 -1.48 -4.40
C GLU A 116 -21.98 -0.14 -5.10
N CYS A 117 -20.94 0.52 -5.61
CA CYS A 117 -21.00 1.85 -6.23
C CYS A 117 -21.32 1.84 -7.73
N LYS A 118 -21.70 0.68 -8.32
CA LYS A 118 -22.05 0.62 -9.75
C LYS A 118 -23.10 1.68 -10.11
N TRP A 119 -22.88 2.35 -11.24
CA TRP A 119 -23.73 3.44 -11.75
C TRP A 119 -25.24 3.11 -11.69
N SER A 120 -25.62 1.92 -12.14
CA SER A 120 -27.01 1.44 -12.14
C SER A 120 -27.70 1.36 -10.77
N ASN A 121 -26.94 1.40 -9.67
CA ASN A 121 -27.49 1.25 -8.32
C ASN A 121 -28.03 2.57 -7.75
N TRP A 122 -27.60 3.71 -8.31
CA TRP A 122 -27.89 5.03 -7.73
C TRP A 122 -28.25 6.09 -8.77
N GLU A 123 -27.85 5.93 -10.04
CA GLU A 123 -28.26 6.84 -11.10
C GLU A 123 -29.78 6.77 -11.32
N ASN A 124 -30.39 7.94 -11.41
CA ASN A 124 -31.82 8.06 -11.65
C ASN A 124 -32.06 8.99 -12.84
N TRP A 125 -31.87 8.45 -14.04
CA TRP A 125 -32.13 9.13 -15.31
C TRP A 125 -33.29 8.48 -16.06
N PRO A 126 -33.98 9.21 -16.96
CA PRO A 126 -35.06 8.65 -17.78
C PRO A 126 -34.58 7.44 -18.61
N ALA A 127 -35.49 6.49 -18.89
CA ALA A 127 -35.14 5.31 -19.68
C ALA A 127 -34.60 5.68 -21.07
N GLY A 128 -33.53 5.02 -21.51
CA GLY A 128 -32.87 5.29 -22.80
C GLY A 128 -31.85 6.44 -22.76
N SER A 129 -31.59 7.02 -21.59
CA SER A 129 -30.51 8.00 -21.41
C SER A 129 -29.12 7.34 -21.45
N SER A 130 -28.15 8.05 -22.00
CA SER A 130 -26.74 7.68 -22.03
C SER A 130 -25.92 8.73 -21.25
N PRO A 131 -25.91 8.67 -19.90
CA PRO A 131 -25.15 9.62 -19.09
C PRO A 131 -23.64 9.45 -19.29
N HIS A 132 -22.89 10.54 -19.15
CA HIS A 132 -21.44 10.52 -19.09
C HIS A 132 -20.99 10.20 -17.66
N HIS A 133 -20.10 9.22 -17.53
CA HIS A 133 -19.61 8.74 -16.23
C HIS A 133 -18.27 9.39 -15.88
N LEU A 134 -18.31 10.35 -14.95
CA LEU A 134 -17.15 11.11 -14.46
C LEU A 134 -16.78 10.69 -13.04
N VAL A 135 -15.49 10.62 -12.73
CA VAL A 135 -14.99 10.37 -11.37
C VAL A 135 -14.00 11.47 -10.96
N PHE A 136 -14.14 11.95 -9.73
CA PHE A 136 -13.17 12.80 -9.06
C PHE A 136 -12.36 11.99 -8.04
N VAL A 137 -11.04 12.10 -8.14
CA VAL A 137 -10.08 11.53 -7.18
C VAL A 137 -9.37 12.69 -6.50
N ALA A 138 -9.51 12.81 -5.19
CA ALA A 138 -8.83 13.84 -4.40
C ALA A 138 -7.72 13.23 -3.55
N ASP A 139 -6.66 14.00 -3.37
CA ASP A 139 -5.57 13.76 -2.39
C ASP A 139 -5.06 12.31 -2.40
N PRO A 140 -4.64 11.77 -3.57
CA PRO A 140 -3.96 10.48 -3.58
C PRO A 140 -2.65 10.57 -2.79
N GLN A 141 -2.01 11.76 -2.76
CA GLN A 141 -0.88 12.15 -1.92
C GLN A 141 0.08 10.99 -1.66
N ILE A 142 0.71 10.52 -2.74
CA ILE A 142 1.60 9.36 -2.65
C ILE A 142 2.73 9.68 -1.66
N THR A 143 2.92 8.79 -0.70
CA THR A 143 3.79 9.05 0.46
C THR A 143 5.26 8.96 0.07
N ASP A 144 6.09 9.78 0.69
CA ASP A 144 7.52 9.90 0.40
C ASP A 144 8.31 10.32 1.69
N PRO A 145 9.62 10.61 1.62
CA PRO A 145 10.42 11.00 2.79
C PRO A 145 9.93 12.24 3.53
N LYS A 146 9.09 13.07 2.90
CA LYS A 146 8.44 14.22 3.54
C LYS A 146 7.29 13.78 4.45
N SER A 147 6.57 12.70 4.11
CA SER A 147 5.40 12.22 4.85
C SER A 147 5.70 11.87 6.31
N TYR A 148 6.82 11.18 6.54
CA TYR A 148 7.24 10.75 7.86
C TYR A 148 8.74 11.05 8.08
N PRO A 149 9.09 12.33 8.32
CA PRO A 149 10.48 12.75 8.42
C PRO A 149 11.24 11.95 9.50
N GLY A 150 12.40 11.42 9.13
CA GLY A 150 13.27 10.66 10.03
C GLY A 150 12.89 9.19 10.23
N ARG A 151 11.89 8.65 9.52
CA ARG A 151 11.61 7.21 9.51
C ARG A 151 12.80 6.45 8.91
N PRO A 152 13.41 5.48 9.63
CA PRO A 152 14.59 4.79 9.12
C PRO A 152 14.25 3.71 8.10
N TRP A 153 15.18 3.41 7.21
CA TRP A 153 15.15 2.21 6.39
C TRP A 153 15.15 0.95 7.29
N PRO A 154 14.31 -0.07 7.03
CA PRO A 154 13.40 -0.25 5.87
C PRO A 154 11.93 0.16 6.12
N LEU A 155 11.61 0.82 7.25
CA LEU A 155 10.22 1.13 7.60
C LEU A 155 9.58 2.14 6.64
N GLU A 156 10.37 3.07 6.10
CA GLU A 156 9.94 4.03 5.09
C GLU A 156 9.48 3.32 3.81
N ASP A 157 10.35 2.50 3.20
CA ASP A 157 10.03 1.71 2.01
C ASP A 157 8.80 0.82 2.20
N LEU A 158 8.67 0.21 3.38
CA LEU A 158 7.50 -0.60 3.72
C LEU A 158 6.22 0.24 3.79
N THR A 159 6.32 1.47 4.25
CA THR A 159 5.18 2.40 4.33
C THR A 159 4.69 2.74 2.94
N VAL A 160 5.61 3.16 2.06
CA VAL A 160 5.32 3.45 0.65
C VAL A 160 4.71 2.24 -0.05
N LEU A 161 5.27 1.03 0.16
CA LEU A 161 4.73 -0.20 -0.42
C LEU A 161 3.28 -0.45 0.02
N ILE A 162 2.96 -0.22 1.29
CA ILE A 162 1.62 -0.46 1.84
C ILE A 162 0.62 0.57 1.30
N THR A 163 0.96 1.86 1.33
CA THR A 163 0.07 2.95 0.89
C THR A 163 -0.15 2.90 -0.62
N ASP A 164 0.90 2.67 -1.41
CA ASP A 164 0.80 2.52 -2.87
C ASP A 164 -0.09 1.33 -3.24
N ASN A 165 0.07 0.19 -2.56
CA ASN A 165 -0.76 -0.99 -2.85
C ASN A 165 -2.21 -0.77 -2.49
N TYR A 166 -2.49 -0.06 -1.39
CA TYR A 166 -3.86 0.32 -1.05
C TYR A 166 -4.52 1.13 -2.18
N ILE A 167 -3.86 2.19 -2.64
CA ILE A 167 -4.35 3.06 -3.72
C ILE A 167 -4.47 2.26 -5.03
N ARG A 168 -3.43 1.49 -5.40
CA ARG A 168 -3.39 0.67 -6.61
C ARG A 168 -4.55 -0.33 -6.66
N ARG A 169 -4.88 -0.99 -5.54
CA ARG A 169 -6.01 -1.93 -5.48
C ARG A 169 -7.34 -1.22 -5.64
N GLY A 170 -7.56 -0.12 -4.91
CA GLY A 170 -8.76 0.70 -5.05
C GLY A 170 -8.96 1.20 -6.47
N TYR A 171 -7.91 1.77 -7.07
CA TYR A 171 -7.94 2.33 -8.41
C TYR A 171 -8.13 1.26 -9.49
N LYS A 172 -7.48 0.10 -9.37
CA LYS A 172 -7.72 -1.04 -10.28
C LYS A 172 -9.18 -1.49 -10.26
N GLN A 173 -9.81 -1.56 -9.08
CA GLN A 173 -11.22 -1.93 -8.97
C GLN A 173 -12.13 -0.84 -9.56
N LEU A 174 -11.84 0.43 -9.30
CA LEU A 174 -12.53 1.58 -9.89
C LEU A 174 -12.50 1.50 -11.43
N GLN A 175 -11.32 1.33 -12.02
CA GLN A 175 -11.16 1.25 -13.48
C GLN A 175 -11.82 0.01 -14.08
N SER A 176 -11.63 -1.17 -13.47
CA SER A 176 -12.12 -2.44 -14.04
C SER A 176 -13.64 -2.64 -13.89
N GLN A 177 -14.25 -2.11 -12.82
CA GLN A 177 -15.67 -2.34 -12.53
C GLN A 177 -16.55 -1.16 -12.94
N LEU A 178 -16.12 0.07 -12.64
CA LEU A 178 -16.91 1.28 -12.91
C LEU A 178 -16.63 1.85 -14.29
N ARG A 179 -15.41 1.65 -14.82
CA ARG A 179 -15.02 2.04 -16.19
C ARG A 179 -15.44 3.48 -16.54
N PRO A 180 -15.03 4.50 -15.76
CA PRO A 180 -15.45 5.87 -16.02
C PRO A 180 -14.95 6.35 -17.39
N ASP A 181 -15.76 7.20 -18.03
CA ASP A 181 -15.42 7.89 -19.26
C ASP A 181 -14.36 8.96 -19.00
N SER A 182 -14.56 9.74 -17.95
CA SER A 182 -13.61 10.78 -17.54
C SER A 182 -13.17 10.63 -16.09
N LEU A 183 -11.93 11.02 -15.80
CA LEU A 183 -11.41 11.09 -14.45
C LEU A 183 -10.58 12.35 -14.25
N PHE A 184 -10.86 13.09 -13.19
CA PHE A 184 -10.15 14.30 -12.82
C PHE A 184 -9.56 14.16 -11.42
N PHE A 185 -8.28 14.49 -11.27
CA PHE A 185 -7.65 14.62 -9.96
C PHE A 185 -7.86 16.02 -9.40
N LEU A 186 -8.11 16.11 -8.09
CA LEU A 186 -8.39 17.38 -7.40
C LEU A 186 -7.21 17.85 -6.53
N GLY A 187 -5.99 17.79 -7.06
CA GLY A 187 -4.78 18.23 -6.36
C GLY A 187 -4.17 17.20 -5.41
N ASP A 188 -3.05 17.62 -4.81
CA ASP A 188 -2.21 16.86 -3.88
C ASP A 188 -1.87 15.47 -4.40
N LEU A 189 -1.22 15.48 -5.57
CA LEU A 189 -0.76 14.25 -6.21
C LEU A 189 0.38 13.61 -5.42
N PHE A 190 1.27 14.45 -4.89
CA PHE A 190 2.45 14.07 -4.11
C PHE A 190 2.41 14.72 -2.74
N ASP A 191 2.95 14.04 -1.72
CA ASP A 191 3.11 14.67 -0.40
C ASP A 191 4.29 15.65 -0.35
N GLY A 192 5.45 15.27 -0.89
CA GLY A 192 6.65 16.10 -0.97
C GLY A 192 6.82 16.84 -2.30
N GLY A 193 5.78 16.95 -3.14
CA GLY A 193 5.87 17.45 -4.52
C GLY A 193 6.61 18.78 -4.67
N ARG A 194 6.35 19.72 -3.76
CA ARG A 194 6.99 21.04 -3.70
C ARG A 194 8.39 21.06 -3.05
N GLU A 195 8.77 20.02 -2.33
CA GLU A 195 9.97 19.99 -1.48
C GLU A 195 11.23 19.54 -2.25
N TRP A 196 11.05 18.90 -3.41
CA TRP A 196 12.15 18.36 -4.20
C TRP A 196 12.73 19.38 -5.18
N LYS A 197 14.05 19.63 -5.12
CA LYS A 197 14.74 20.64 -5.95
C LYS A 197 14.44 20.49 -7.45
N THR A 198 14.30 21.60 -8.14
CA THR A 198 14.15 21.67 -9.60
C THR A 198 15.51 21.58 -10.31
N ALA A 199 15.49 21.38 -11.64
CA ALA A 199 16.70 21.31 -12.47
C ALA A 199 17.47 22.64 -12.49
N HIS A 200 16.68 23.71 -12.56
CA HIS A 200 17.07 25.07 -12.79
C HIS A 200 16.31 25.94 -11.79
N SER A 201 16.88 27.11 -11.45
CA SER A 201 16.43 28.08 -10.44
C SER A 201 17.07 27.95 -9.06
N ASP A 202 17.10 29.07 -8.34
CA ASP A 202 17.25 29.06 -6.89
C ASP A 202 16.03 28.34 -6.29
N PHE A 203 16.27 27.44 -5.35
CA PHE A 203 15.25 26.61 -4.70
C PHE A 203 15.06 26.98 -3.22
N LYS A 204 15.78 28.01 -2.75
CA LYS A 204 15.72 28.44 -1.35
C LYS A 204 14.36 29.03 -1.01
N ASP A 205 13.91 28.70 0.18
CA ASP A 205 12.73 29.35 0.76
C ASP A 205 13.08 30.80 1.13
N PRO A 206 12.13 31.74 1.00
CA PRO A 206 12.37 33.10 1.45
C PRO A 206 12.61 33.16 2.96
N GLN A 207 13.48 34.07 3.41
CA GLN A 207 13.98 34.10 4.80
C GLN A 207 12.85 34.19 5.84
N TRP A 208 11.78 34.93 5.53
CA TRP A 208 10.60 35.04 6.40
C TRP A 208 9.80 33.74 6.50
N ALA A 209 9.79 32.90 5.45
CA ALA A 209 9.10 31.61 5.43
C ALA A 209 9.88 30.52 6.19
N VAL A 210 11.22 30.57 6.15
CA VAL A 210 12.10 29.64 6.89
C VAL A 210 11.78 29.64 8.40
N ASN A 211 11.47 30.81 8.96
CA ASN A 211 11.13 30.93 10.37
C ASN A 211 9.78 30.31 10.73
N ARG A 212 8.83 30.26 9.80
CA ARG A 212 7.47 29.72 9.99
C ARG A 212 7.35 28.23 9.76
N ARG A 213 8.32 27.60 9.08
CA ARG A 213 8.32 26.16 8.85
C ARG A 213 8.18 25.39 10.19
N PRO A 214 7.40 24.30 10.26
CA PRO A 214 7.27 23.49 11.47
C PRO A 214 8.62 22.93 11.97
N LYS A 215 8.80 22.84 13.30
CA LYS A 215 10.06 22.41 13.94
C LYS A 215 10.51 21.01 13.47
N ASN A 216 9.56 20.09 13.32
CA ASN A 216 9.79 18.73 12.83
C ASN A 216 10.27 18.66 11.37
N GLU A 217 10.13 19.74 10.59
CA GLU A 217 10.64 19.78 9.23
C GLU A 217 11.97 20.53 9.12
N LYS A 218 12.16 21.59 9.92
CA LYS A 218 13.35 22.47 9.86
C LYS A 218 14.67 21.68 9.85
N ASP A 219 14.76 20.66 10.69
CA ASP A 219 15.96 19.84 10.85
C ASP A 219 16.25 18.96 9.63
N HIS A 220 15.24 18.69 8.80
CA HIS A 220 15.34 17.82 7.63
C HIS A 220 15.51 18.58 6.32
N VAL A 221 15.10 19.85 6.22
CA VAL A 221 15.14 20.66 4.99
C VAL A 221 16.51 20.62 4.31
N LYS A 222 17.59 20.76 5.10
CA LYS A 222 18.95 20.71 4.57
C LYS A 222 19.24 19.34 3.96
N GLY A 223 18.94 18.27 4.68
CA GLY A 223 19.11 16.90 4.18
C GLY A 223 18.25 16.60 2.97
N TRP A 224 17.02 17.12 2.91
CA TRP A 224 16.15 16.99 1.75
C TRP A 224 16.73 17.68 0.53
N ASN A 225 17.15 18.93 0.70
CA ASN A 225 17.82 19.70 -0.33
C ASN A 225 19.09 19.00 -0.84
N ASP A 226 19.87 18.36 0.02
CA ASP A 226 21.13 17.73 -0.36
C ASP A 226 20.93 16.36 -1.05
N ASN A 227 19.87 15.62 -0.70
CA ASN A 227 19.65 14.24 -1.16
C ASN A 227 18.55 14.10 -2.23
N TYR A 228 17.59 15.01 -2.28
CA TYR A 228 16.41 14.93 -3.14
C TYR A 228 16.34 16.14 -4.08
N GLY A 229 16.43 15.85 -5.37
CA GLY A 229 16.28 16.86 -6.42
C GLY A 229 15.45 16.35 -7.57
N GLN A 230 15.61 16.95 -8.75
CA GLN A 230 14.74 16.67 -9.88
C GLN A 230 14.70 15.18 -10.24
N LYS A 231 15.83 14.48 -10.21
CA LYS A 231 15.88 13.03 -10.50
C LYS A 231 15.02 12.21 -9.54
N TYR A 232 14.92 12.64 -8.27
CA TYR A 232 14.06 11.99 -7.29
C TYR A 232 12.59 12.28 -7.62
N TRP A 233 12.24 13.56 -7.83
CA TRP A 233 10.89 13.95 -8.23
C TRP A 233 10.40 13.23 -9.50
N LEU A 234 11.29 13.02 -10.49
CA LEU A 234 10.95 12.26 -11.70
C LEU A 234 10.62 10.79 -11.44
N LYS A 235 11.25 10.17 -10.43
CA LYS A 235 10.88 8.82 -10.00
C LYS A 235 9.53 8.79 -9.30
N GLU A 236 9.22 9.84 -8.52
CA GLU A 236 7.90 9.98 -7.92
C GLU A 236 6.83 10.16 -9.01
N TYR A 237 7.10 10.98 -10.03
CA TYR A 237 6.23 11.12 -11.20
C TYR A 237 6.04 9.78 -11.94
N GLU A 238 7.10 9.02 -12.16
CA GLU A 238 7.02 7.67 -12.75
C GLU A 238 6.18 6.72 -11.86
N ARG A 239 6.36 6.77 -10.54
CA ARG A 239 5.58 5.99 -9.57
C ARG A 239 4.09 6.35 -9.62
N PHE A 240 3.76 7.64 -9.66
CA PHE A 240 2.39 8.12 -9.85
C PHE A 240 1.81 7.60 -11.18
N GLY A 241 2.60 7.69 -12.26
CA GLY A 241 2.23 7.20 -13.57
C GLY A 241 1.97 5.69 -13.61
N ASP A 242 2.78 4.88 -12.94
CA ASP A 242 2.56 3.43 -12.83
C ASP A 242 1.24 3.10 -12.11
N ILE A 243 0.95 3.79 -11.01
CA ILE A 243 -0.27 3.57 -10.23
C ILE A 243 -1.51 3.94 -11.05
N PHE A 244 -1.53 5.16 -11.60
CA PHE A 244 -2.74 5.74 -12.19
C PHE A 244 -2.79 5.64 -13.72
N PHE A 245 -1.79 6.17 -14.42
CA PHE A 245 -1.80 6.19 -15.89
C PHE A 245 -1.66 4.78 -16.49
N GLY A 246 -0.80 3.95 -15.92
CA GLY A 246 -0.62 2.55 -16.34
C GLY A 246 -1.89 1.70 -16.16
N SER A 247 -2.70 2.03 -15.15
CA SER A 247 -3.95 1.33 -14.84
C SER A 247 -5.17 1.89 -15.60
N TRP A 248 -5.08 3.06 -16.25
CA TRP A 248 -6.19 3.68 -16.97
C TRP A 248 -6.78 2.77 -18.06
N GLY A 249 -5.92 2.02 -18.75
CA GLY A 249 -6.33 1.08 -19.80
C GLY A 249 -7.23 -0.07 -19.34
N LEU A 250 -7.30 -0.36 -18.03
CA LEU A 250 -8.17 -1.40 -17.48
C LEU A 250 -9.66 -1.09 -17.67
N GLY A 251 -10.03 0.19 -17.81
CA GLY A 251 -11.39 0.61 -18.14
C GLY A 251 -11.78 0.40 -19.61
N GLY A 252 -10.85 -0.04 -20.45
CA GLY A 252 -11.01 -0.17 -21.90
C GLY A 252 -10.61 1.09 -22.66
N THR A 253 -10.54 1.02 -23.99
CA THR A 253 -10.14 2.15 -24.86
C THR A 253 -11.33 2.92 -25.42
N LYS A 254 -12.53 2.35 -25.37
CA LYS A 254 -13.77 2.97 -25.83
C LYS A 254 -14.45 3.67 -24.66
N ALA A 255 -14.91 4.90 -24.89
CA ALA A 255 -15.84 5.57 -23.98
C ALA A 255 -17.26 5.01 -24.18
N GLY A 256 -18.17 5.40 -23.29
CA GLY A 256 -19.60 5.17 -23.41
C GLY A 256 -20.18 5.74 -24.70
N ASP A 257 -21.42 5.34 -24.98
CA ASP A 257 -22.11 5.80 -26.19
C ASP A 257 -22.23 7.33 -26.19
N TRP A 258 -22.05 7.92 -27.38
CA TRP A 258 -22.11 9.37 -27.59
C TRP A 258 -21.04 10.17 -26.82
N GLN A 259 -19.97 9.51 -26.38
CA GLN A 259 -18.81 10.19 -25.78
C GLN A 259 -17.65 10.25 -26.77
N ARG A 260 -17.01 11.43 -26.86
CA ARG A 260 -15.87 11.69 -27.76
C ARG A 260 -14.68 10.74 -27.51
N GLY A 261 -14.50 10.32 -26.27
CA GLY A 261 -13.41 9.44 -25.86
C GLY A 261 -13.21 9.47 -24.35
N ARG A 262 -12.37 8.55 -23.86
CA ARG A 262 -12.03 8.50 -22.43
C ARG A 262 -10.98 9.56 -22.12
N LYS A 263 -11.12 10.28 -21.01
CA LYS A 263 -10.21 11.36 -20.63
C LYS A 263 -9.73 11.26 -19.18
N LEU A 264 -8.44 11.42 -18.97
CA LEU A 264 -7.85 11.54 -17.64
C LEU A 264 -7.14 12.89 -17.54
N VAL A 265 -7.46 13.66 -16.50
CA VAL A 265 -6.89 14.98 -16.23
C VAL A 265 -6.30 15.00 -14.82
N ALA A 266 -5.01 15.29 -14.72
CA ALA A 266 -4.28 15.37 -13.46
C ALA A 266 -3.55 16.72 -13.29
N SER A 267 -4.04 17.77 -13.95
CA SER A 267 -3.36 19.08 -13.97
C SER A 267 -3.83 20.05 -12.90
N LEU A 268 -4.86 19.72 -12.10
CA LEU A 268 -5.22 20.56 -10.96
C LEU A 268 -4.20 20.32 -9.84
N PRO A 269 -3.46 21.35 -9.41
CA PRO A 269 -2.45 21.20 -8.37
C PRO A 269 -3.07 21.34 -6.98
N GLY A 270 -2.46 20.70 -5.98
CA GLY A 270 -2.70 21.01 -4.58
C GLY A 270 -1.51 21.69 -3.89
N ASN A 271 -1.71 22.11 -2.64
CA ASN A 271 -0.69 22.85 -1.91
C ASN A 271 0.55 22.00 -1.64
N HIS A 272 0.43 20.67 -1.62
CA HIS A 272 1.59 19.78 -1.55
C HIS A 272 2.38 19.68 -2.86
N ASP A 273 1.73 19.95 -4.00
CA ASP A 273 2.38 19.98 -5.30
C ASP A 273 3.15 21.28 -5.55
N LEU A 274 2.57 22.44 -5.21
CA LEU A 274 3.10 23.76 -5.57
C LEU A 274 3.56 24.63 -4.39
N GLY A 275 2.99 24.43 -3.20
CA GLY A 275 2.94 25.42 -2.14
C GLY A 275 1.65 26.26 -2.19
N PHE A 276 1.55 27.26 -1.31
CA PHE A 276 0.34 28.08 -1.16
C PHE A 276 0.68 29.58 -1.16
N GLY A 277 -0.09 30.38 -1.91
CA GLY A 277 -0.01 31.83 -1.93
C GLY A 277 1.39 32.38 -2.22
N ASP A 278 1.87 33.24 -1.33
CA ASP A 278 3.20 33.86 -1.39
C ASP A 278 4.40 32.88 -1.32
N GLN A 279 4.16 31.61 -1.02
CA GLN A 279 5.19 30.58 -0.92
C GLN A 279 5.23 29.63 -2.12
N VAL A 280 4.39 29.86 -3.14
CA VAL A 280 4.47 29.11 -4.40
C VAL A 280 5.78 29.44 -5.10
N LYS A 281 6.56 28.40 -5.42
CA LYS A 281 7.81 28.56 -6.18
C LYS A 281 7.52 28.47 -7.67
N GLY A 282 7.86 29.52 -8.42
CA GLY A 282 7.64 29.56 -9.87
C GLY A 282 8.22 28.35 -10.61
N SER A 283 9.44 27.92 -10.27
CA SER A 283 10.06 26.74 -10.89
C SER A 283 9.38 25.41 -10.56
N VAL A 284 8.74 25.29 -9.39
CA VAL A 284 7.95 24.12 -9.01
C VAL A 284 6.64 24.09 -9.81
N ARG A 285 5.96 25.24 -9.93
CA ARG A 285 4.77 25.40 -10.78
C ARG A 285 5.06 25.10 -12.23
N ASP A 286 6.16 25.63 -12.76
CA ASP A 286 6.54 25.41 -14.17
C ASP A 286 6.90 23.94 -14.41
N ARG A 287 7.57 23.27 -13.45
CA ARG A 287 7.77 21.81 -13.48
C ARG A 287 6.43 21.08 -13.48
N PHE A 288 5.52 21.38 -12.57
CA PHE A 288 4.21 20.72 -12.50
C PHE A 288 3.44 20.87 -13.83
N ASN A 289 3.34 22.10 -14.35
CA ASN A 289 2.73 22.41 -15.64
C ASN A 289 3.34 21.60 -16.79
N THR A 290 4.67 21.44 -16.80
CA THR A 290 5.38 20.69 -17.86
C THR A 290 4.98 19.22 -17.91
N TYR A 291 4.72 18.59 -16.76
CA TYR A 291 4.47 17.14 -16.68
C TYR A 291 2.99 16.77 -16.59
N PHE A 292 2.15 17.65 -16.05
CA PHE A 292 0.71 17.40 -15.88
C PHE A 292 -0.18 18.22 -16.82
N GLY A 293 0.36 19.27 -17.45
CA GLY A 293 -0.37 20.19 -18.32
C GLY A 293 -0.85 21.44 -17.59
N ASP A 294 -1.63 22.26 -18.29
CA ASP A 294 -2.07 23.57 -17.78
C ASP A 294 -2.93 23.44 -16.52
N VAL A 295 -2.53 24.15 -15.46
CA VAL A 295 -3.24 24.19 -14.16
C VAL A 295 -4.52 25.01 -14.18
N ASN A 296 -4.65 25.95 -15.13
CA ASN A 296 -5.85 26.72 -15.40
C ASN A 296 -6.38 26.31 -16.79
N ARG A 297 -7.52 25.63 -16.85
CA ARG A 297 -8.00 25.02 -18.10
C ARG A 297 -9.52 24.86 -18.14
N VAL A 298 -10.04 24.71 -19.36
CA VAL A 298 -11.44 24.41 -19.62
C VAL A 298 -11.56 23.15 -20.47
N ASP A 299 -12.39 22.21 -20.04
CA ASP A 299 -12.67 20.97 -20.74
C ASP A 299 -14.18 20.80 -20.93
N VAL A 300 -14.64 20.42 -22.12
CA VAL A 300 -16.06 20.08 -22.35
C VAL A 300 -16.24 18.57 -22.19
N ILE A 301 -17.10 18.16 -21.24
CA ILE A 301 -17.32 16.76 -20.85
C ILE A 301 -18.80 16.53 -20.61
N GLY A 302 -19.40 15.55 -21.31
CA GLY A 302 -20.83 15.22 -21.14
C GLY A 302 -21.76 16.42 -21.32
N ASN A 303 -21.46 17.31 -22.27
CA ASN A 303 -22.15 18.59 -22.49
C ASN A 303 -22.15 19.53 -21.27
N HIS A 304 -21.08 19.49 -20.47
CA HIS A 304 -20.80 20.44 -19.39
C HIS A 304 -19.42 21.05 -19.62
N SER A 305 -19.24 22.30 -19.17
CA SER A 305 -17.93 22.93 -19.11
C SER A 305 -17.29 22.62 -17.75
N ILE A 306 -16.13 21.97 -17.73
CA ILE A 306 -15.33 21.77 -16.51
C ILE A 306 -14.22 22.83 -16.51
N VAL A 307 -14.18 23.65 -15.46
CA VAL A 307 -13.18 24.71 -15.29
C VAL A 307 -12.30 24.34 -14.11
N SER A 308 -11.02 24.06 -14.36
CA SER A 308 -10.03 23.84 -13.31
C SER A 308 -9.23 25.11 -13.09
N VAL A 309 -9.06 25.51 -11.82
CA VAL A 309 -8.38 26.75 -11.44
C VAL A 309 -7.28 26.50 -10.43
N ASP A 310 -6.10 27.05 -10.70
CA ASP A 310 -4.98 27.13 -9.75
C ASP A 310 -5.30 28.16 -8.66
N ALA A 311 -6.08 27.71 -7.69
CA ALA A 311 -6.51 28.47 -6.54
C ALA A 311 -5.33 28.83 -5.59
N LEU A 312 -4.25 28.04 -5.62
CA LEU A 312 -3.07 28.25 -4.77
C LEU A 312 -2.29 29.49 -5.20
N SER A 313 -2.04 29.60 -6.51
CA SER A 313 -1.41 30.78 -7.09
C SER A 313 -2.34 31.99 -7.04
N LEU A 314 -3.66 31.80 -7.13
CA LEU A 314 -4.64 32.88 -6.99
C LEU A 314 -4.56 33.53 -5.60
N SER A 315 -4.42 32.74 -4.53
CA SER A 315 -4.30 33.25 -3.15
C SER A 315 -3.01 34.04 -2.87
N ALA A 316 -2.08 34.12 -3.83
CA ALA A 316 -0.94 35.03 -3.71
C ALA A 316 -1.39 36.51 -3.77
N VAL A 317 -2.56 36.84 -4.34
CA VAL A 317 -3.08 38.22 -4.42
C VAL A 317 -3.33 38.82 -3.04
N SER A 318 -3.87 38.02 -2.12
CA SER A 318 -4.24 38.44 -0.76
C SER A 318 -3.15 38.19 0.29
N SER A 319 -1.98 37.68 -0.14
CA SER A 319 -0.86 37.38 0.75
C SER A 319 -0.14 38.65 1.20
N LYS A 320 -0.63 39.26 2.29
CA LYS A 320 -0.09 40.50 2.88
C LYS A 320 1.34 40.37 3.42
N GLN A 321 1.84 39.15 3.56
CA GLN A 321 3.11 38.84 4.22
C GLN A 321 4.31 38.90 3.28
N ALA A 322 4.07 38.85 1.98
CA ALA A 322 5.10 39.11 0.99
C ALA A 322 5.28 40.61 0.81
N GLU A 323 6.39 41.14 1.33
CA GLU A 323 6.88 42.49 0.97
C GLU A 323 7.50 42.52 -0.44
N VAL A 324 7.11 41.57 -1.32
CA VAL A 324 7.69 41.35 -2.65
C VAL A 324 6.60 41.28 -3.71
N ASP A 325 6.94 41.63 -4.96
CA ASP A 325 6.01 41.57 -6.09
C ASP A 325 5.66 40.11 -6.44
N LEU A 326 4.43 39.68 -6.13
CA LEU A 326 3.93 38.33 -6.39
C LEU A 326 3.23 38.18 -7.75
N LYS A 327 3.28 39.19 -8.63
CA LYS A 327 2.61 39.16 -9.95
C LYS A 327 2.95 37.91 -10.75
N ALA A 328 4.21 37.47 -10.75
CA ALA A 328 4.61 36.28 -11.50
C ALA A 328 3.87 34.99 -11.08
N ILE A 329 3.37 34.94 -9.83
CA ILE A 329 2.62 33.82 -9.27
C ILE A 329 1.14 33.92 -9.70
N HIS A 330 0.45 35.02 -9.39
CA HIS A 330 -1.00 35.11 -9.59
C HIS A 330 -1.43 35.56 -11.00
N THR A 331 -0.59 36.28 -11.75
CA THR A 331 -0.96 36.85 -13.07
C THR A 331 -1.48 35.81 -14.06
N PRO A 332 -0.88 34.61 -14.20
CA PRO A 332 -1.43 33.59 -15.11
C PRO A 332 -2.88 33.21 -14.79
N THR A 333 -3.21 33.06 -13.50
CA THR A 333 -4.59 32.76 -13.08
C THR A 333 -5.50 33.98 -13.27
N ASP A 334 -5.05 35.20 -13.00
CA ASP A 334 -5.83 36.41 -13.24
C ASP A 334 -6.18 36.61 -14.71
N VAL A 335 -5.22 36.38 -15.62
CA VAL A 335 -5.45 36.45 -17.07
C VAL A 335 -6.47 35.39 -17.48
N PHE A 336 -6.29 34.15 -17.01
CA PHE A 336 -7.25 33.09 -17.27
C PHE A 336 -8.67 33.45 -16.80
N LEU A 337 -8.84 33.97 -15.59
CA LEU A 337 -10.16 34.33 -15.06
C LEU A 337 -10.81 35.50 -15.81
N LYS A 338 -10.03 36.42 -16.39
CA LYS A 338 -10.56 37.48 -17.26
C LYS A 338 -11.12 36.90 -18.56
N ASP A 339 -10.45 35.90 -19.12
CA ASP A 339 -10.78 35.30 -20.42
C ASP A 339 -11.60 34.01 -20.30
N VAL A 340 -12.01 33.60 -19.09
CA VAL A 340 -12.59 32.27 -18.85
C VAL A 340 -13.92 32.09 -19.56
N GLN A 341 -14.79 33.11 -19.56
CA GLN A 341 -16.09 33.02 -20.25
C GLN A 341 -15.93 32.90 -21.76
N PHE A 342 -14.95 33.60 -22.32
CA PHE A 342 -14.60 33.48 -23.73
C PHE A 342 -14.05 32.08 -24.04
N THR A 343 -13.13 31.59 -23.20
CA THR A 343 -12.50 30.28 -23.34
C THR A 343 -13.52 29.15 -23.24
N LYS A 344 -14.47 29.24 -22.30
CA LYS A 344 -15.62 28.32 -22.16
C LYS A 344 -16.44 28.27 -23.44
N ARG A 345 -16.95 29.41 -23.90
CA ARG A 345 -17.80 29.46 -25.10
C ARG A 345 -17.06 28.98 -26.35
N LYS A 346 -15.77 29.31 -26.48
CA LYS A 346 -14.90 28.80 -27.55
C LYS A 346 -14.74 27.27 -27.49
N ALA A 347 -14.59 26.70 -26.29
CA ALA A 347 -14.48 25.25 -26.11
C ALA A 347 -15.81 24.53 -26.42
N VAL A 348 -16.93 25.11 -26.01
CA VAL A 348 -18.28 24.62 -26.30
C VAL A 348 -18.54 24.63 -27.81
N GLU A 349 -18.27 25.74 -28.50
CA GLU A 349 -18.46 25.84 -29.94
C GLU A 349 -17.57 24.83 -30.70
N ARG A 350 -16.33 24.60 -30.24
CA ARG A 350 -15.47 23.55 -30.81
C ARG A 350 -16.11 22.17 -30.70
N GLU A 351 -16.69 21.85 -29.55
CA GLU A 351 -17.34 20.56 -29.33
C GLU A 351 -18.62 20.42 -30.17
N LEU A 352 -19.44 21.48 -30.27
CA LEU A 352 -20.62 21.48 -31.14
C LEU A 352 -20.26 21.29 -32.62
N ARG A 353 -19.19 21.93 -33.10
CA ARG A 353 -18.66 21.74 -34.45
C ARG A 353 -18.27 20.29 -34.72
N PHE A 354 -17.59 19.65 -33.77
CA PHE A 354 -17.26 18.24 -33.86
C PHE A 354 -18.50 17.37 -34.06
N TRP A 355 -19.56 17.60 -33.28
CA TRP A 355 -20.83 16.87 -33.42
C TRP A 355 -21.57 17.15 -34.73
N ARG A 356 -21.42 18.34 -35.30
CA ARG A 356 -21.95 18.69 -36.64
C ARG A 356 -21.10 18.15 -37.80
N GLY A 357 -19.95 17.53 -37.52
CA GLY A 357 -19.00 17.08 -38.56
C GLY A 357 -18.25 18.23 -39.25
N GLU A 358 -18.20 19.39 -38.60
CA GLU A 358 -17.47 20.58 -39.07
C GLU A 358 -16.01 20.55 -38.58
N VAL A 359 -15.16 21.38 -39.18
CA VAL A 359 -13.77 21.53 -38.73
C VAL A 359 -13.74 22.25 -37.37
N GLU A 360 -13.21 21.55 -36.35
CA GLU A 360 -13.11 22.02 -34.95
C GLU A 360 -12.29 23.29 -34.76
N VAL A 361 -11.30 23.50 -35.64
CA VAL A 361 -10.40 24.66 -35.60
C VAL A 361 -10.45 25.32 -36.96
N VAL A 362 -10.53 26.65 -37.01
CA VAL A 362 -10.36 27.38 -38.26
C VAL A 362 -8.94 27.11 -38.74
N ALA A 363 -8.80 26.33 -39.80
CA ALA A 363 -7.53 26.16 -40.47
C ALA A 363 -7.15 27.51 -41.10
N GLN A 364 -5.99 28.02 -40.74
CA GLN A 364 -5.43 29.19 -41.41
C GLN A 364 -4.43 28.73 -42.45
N ASP A 365 -4.56 29.25 -43.65
CA ASP A 365 -3.54 29.10 -44.66
C ASP A 365 -2.30 29.89 -44.26
N HIS A 366 -1.14 29.26 -44.41
CA HIS A 366 0.13 29.94 -44.19
C HIS A 366 0.40 30.91 -45.35
N LYS A 367 -0.07 32.15 -45.22
CA LYS A 367 0.10 33.23 -46.20
C LYS A 367 1.05 34.29 -45.65
N VAL A 368 2.07 34.64 -46.43
CA VAL A 368 2.97 35.75 -46.12
C VAL A 368 2.43 36.99 -46.82
N GLU A 369 2.05 38.00 -46.06
CA GLU A 369 1.52 39.28 -46.56
C GLU A 369 2.35 40.44 -46.01
N GLU A 370 2.43 41.54 -46.76
CA GLU A 370 3.01 42.79 -46.25
C GLU A 370 2.07 43.40 -45.22
N LEU A 371 2.62 43.84 -44.09
CA LEU A 371 1.87 44.32 -42.92
C LEU A 371 0.84 45.42 -43.27
N GLU A 372 1.14 46.25 -44.26
CA GLU A 372 0.32 47.38 -44.72
C GLU A 372 -0.92 46.95 -45.52
N THR A 373 -0.90 45.74 -46.09
CA THR A 373 -1.97 45.21 -46.96
C THR A 373 -2.68 43.99 -46.39
N ALA A 374 -2.20 43.46 -45.26
CA ALA A 374 -2.71 42.26 -44.64
C ALA A 374 -4.15 42.48 -44.10
N ASP A 375 -5.07 41.58 -44.47
CA ASP A 375 -6.39 41.54 -43.87
C ASP A 375 -6.29 40.89 -42.49
N VAL A 376 -6.29 41.71 -41.44
CA VAL A 376 -6.16 41.26 -40.04
C VAL A 376 -7.46 40.61 -39.52
N LYS A 377 -8.51 40.47 -40.35
CA LYS A 377 -9.72 39.73 -39.97
C LYS A 377 -9.47 38.23 -39.98
N VAL A 378 -8.83 37.77 -38.91
CA VAL A 378 -8.66 36.36 -38.57
C VAL A 378 -10.07 35.76 -38.34
N PRO A 379 -10.53 34.77 -39.13
CA PRO A 379 -11.78 34.09 -38.83
C PRO A 379 -11.63 33.39 -37.48
N THR A 380 -12.48 33.75 -36.53
CA THR A 380 -12.42 33.21 -35.18
C THR A 380 -13.57 32.24 -34.95
N ILE A 381 -13.29 31.19 -34.17
CA ILE A 381 -14.35 30.32 -33.60
C ILE A 381 -15.06 31.03 -32.44
N ALA A 382 -14.57 32.20 -32.01
CA ALA A 382 -15.11 32.94 -30.88
C ALA A 382 -16.58 33.21 -31.11
N PRO A 383 -17.48 32.48 -30.44
CA PRO A 383 -18.86 32.88 -30.48
C PRO A 383 -18.94 34.20 -29.69
N GLY A 384 -19.78 35.12 -30.15
CA GLY A 384 -19.98 36.41 -29.49
C GLY A 384 -20.49 36.25 -28.05
N GLU A 385 -20.89 37.35 -27.41
CA GLU A 385 -21.39 37.25 -26.04
C GLU A 385 -22.64 36.37 -25.89
N GLU A 386 -23.41 36.21 -26.97
CA GLU A 386 -24.58 35.33 -27.07
C GLU A 386 -24.25 33.89 -27.49
N GLY A 387 -22.96 33.51 -27.46
CA GLY A 387 -22.49 32.17 -27.77
C GLY A 387 -23.02 31.08 -26.84
N PRO A 388 -23.01 29.80 -27.28
CA PRO A 388 -23.45 28.70 -26.43
C PRO A 388 -22.54 28.56 -25.19
N ASP A 389 -23.17 28.54 -24.00
CA ASP A 389 -22.50 28.34 -22.72
C ASP A 389 -23.15 27.17 -21.97
N PHE A 390 -22.41 26.08 -21.81
CA PHE A 390 -22.89 24.89 -21.10
C PHE A 390 -22.84 25.08 -19.58
N PRO A 391 -23.72 24.36 -18.83
CA PRO A 391 -23.63 24.27 -17.39
C PRO A 391 -22.20 23.95 -16.93
N THR A 392 -21.71 24.70 -15.94
CA THR A 392 -20.29 24.69 -15.56
C THR A 392 -20.05 23.97 -14.25
N ILE A 393 -19.03 23.13 -14.22
CA ILE A 393 -18.47 22.50 -13.02
C ILE A 393 -17.13 23.17 -12.71
N LEU A 394 -17.01 23.77 -11.53
CA LEU A 394 -15.77 24.41 -11.08
C LEU A 394 -14.97 23.43 -10.23
N LEU A 395 -13.69 23.26 -10.55
CA LEU A 395 -12.74 22.45 -9.80
C LEU A 395 -11.66 23.33 -9.19
N THR A 396 -11.50 23.23 -7.88
CA THR A 396 -10.38 23.80 -7.13
C THR A 396 -9.76 22.72 -6.26
N HIS A 397 -8.55 22.89 -5.77
CA HIS A 397 -8.05 22.03 -4.71
C HIS A 397 -8.50 22.55 -3.34
N VAL A 398 -8.27 23.84 -3.08
CA VAL A 398 -8.70 24.53 -1.86
C VAL A 398 -10.20 24.86 -1.94
N PRO A 399 -11.00 24.52 -0.92
CA PRO A 399 -12.42 24.81 -0.89
C PRO A 399 -12.77 26.30 -0.88
N LEU A 400 -13.98 26.66 -1.33
CA LEU A 400 -14.44 28.05 -1.30
C LEU A 400 -14.69 28.52 0.14
N TYR A 401 -14.57 29.83 0.36
CA TYR A 401 -14.86 30.47 1.64
C TYR A 401 -16.28 30.17 2.13
N ARG A 402 -16.39 29.87 3.42
CA ARG A 402 -17.64 29.64 4.14
C ARG A 402 -17.51 30.19 5.56
N ASP A 403 -18.63 30.57 6.17
CA ASP A 403 -18.60 31.09 7.53
C ASP A 403 -18.09 30.04 8.52
N PRO A 404 -17.28 30.44 9.53
CA PRO A 404 -16.81 29.52 10.55
C PRO A 404 -17.96 28.78 11.24
N GLY A 405 -17.92 27.45 11.24
CA GLY A 405 -18.98 26.62 11.84
C GLY A 405 -20.08 26.19 10.88
N THR A 406 -19.98 26.50 9.58
CA THR A 406 -20.90 25.95 8.56
C THR A 406 -20.78 24.43 8.48
N PRO A 407 -21.83 23.65 8.83
CA PRO A 407 -21.74 22.19 8.89
C PRO A 407 -21.59 21.55 7.51
N CYS A 408 -20.68 20.58 7.40
CA CYS A 408 -20.43 19.75 6.21
C CYS A 408 -21.48 18.68 5.92
N GLY A 409 -22.33 18.39 6.91
CA GLY A 409 -23.39 17.38 6.79
C GLY A 409 -22.99 15.98 7.29
N PRO A 410 -23.90 15.01 7.13
CA PRO A 410 -23.85 13.70 7.81
C PRO A 410 -22.81 12.72 7.27
N GLN A 411 -22.28 12.96 6.08
CA GLN A 411 -21.33 12.06 5.44
C GLN A 411 -19.87 12.30 5.86
N ARG A 412 -19.60 13.35 6.65
CA ARG A 412 -18.28 13.58 7.24
C ARG A 412 -18.00 12.57 8.34
N GLU A 413 -16.93 11.79 8.19
CA GLU A 413 -16.62 10.63 9.02
C GLU A 413 -15.93 11.02 10.33
N HIS A 414 -14.87 11.84 10.24
CA HIS A 414 -14.04 12.18 11.38
C HIS A 414 -14.84 12.98 12.42
N TRP A 415 -15.75 13.83 11.95
CA TRP A 415 -16.60 14.66 12.78
C TRP A 415 -18.06 14.61 12.31
N PRO A 416 -18.84 13.59 12.70
CA PRO A 416 -20.25 13.51 12.31
C PRO A 416 -21.04 14.65 12.98
N PRO A 417 -22.18 15.07 12.38
CA PRO A 417 -22.99 16.16 12.89
C PRO A 417 -23.38 15.96 14.36
N THR A 418 -23.37 17.07 15.10
CA THR A 418 -23.82 17.09 16.49
C THR A 418 -25.31 16.75 16.54
N LYS A 419 -25.66 15.75 17.35
CA LYS A 419 -27.06 15.34 17.52
C LYS A 419 -27.82 16.44 18.27
N PRO A 420 -28.90 17.01 17.71
CA PRO A 420 -29.70 17.97 18.44
C PRO A 420 -30.44 17.30 19.61
N PRO A 421 -30.82 18.05 20.66
CA PRO A 421 -31.74 17.58 21.69
C PRO A 421 -33.04 17.03 21.08
N LYS A 422 -33.69 16.09 21.77
CA LYS A 422 -34.95 15.48 21.29
C LYS A 422 -36.01 16.57 21.05
N GLY A 423 -36.41 16.76 19.79
CA GLY A 423 -37.44 17.73 19.38
C GLY A 423 -36.91 19.00 18.73
N GLU A 424 -35.58 19.19 18.68
CA GLU A 424 -34.95 20.36 18.07
C GLU A 424 -34.35 20.04 16.68
N LYS A 425 -34.27 21.06 15.82
CA LYS A 425 -33.58 20.94 14.52
C LYS A 425 -32.07 20.88 14.75
N ALA A 426 -31.35 20.29 13.80
CA ALA A 426 -29.89 20.30 13.81
C ALA A 426 -29.36 21.75 13.94
N PRO A 427 -28.26 21.96 14.67
CA PRO A 427 -27.74 23.30 14.88
C PRO A 427 -27.33 23.93 13.54
N MET A 428 -27.66 25.21 13.38
CA MET A 428 -27.29 25.97 12.17
C MET A 428 -25.78 26.17 12.06
N MET A 429 -25.06 26.12 13.18
CA MET A 429 -23.61 26.15 13.27
C MET A 429 -23.09 24.94 14.06
N ASP A 430 -22.13 24.22 13.51
CA ASP A 430 -21.44 23.11 14.15
C ASP A 430 -19.94 23.18 13.83
N HIS A 431 -19.17 23.83 14.71
CA HIS A 431 -17.73 23.95 14.56
C HIS A 431 -16.98 22.62 14.52
N ARG A 432 -17.56 21.53 15.05
CA ARG A 432 -16.95 20.21 15.00
C ARG A 432 -17.10 19.61 13.62
N ASN A 433 -18.32 19.65 13.06
CA ASN A 433 -18.61 19.12 11.73
C ASN A 433 -18.14 20.04 10.59
N ALA A 434 -17.88 21.32 10.84
CA ALA A 434 -17.42 22.29 9.84
C ALA A 434 -15.93 22.17 9.50
N ILE A 435 -15.55 22.56 8.28
CA ILE A 435 -14.15 22.84 7.96
C ILE A 435 -13.73 24.08 8.77
N SER A 436 -12.62 23.98 9.48
CA SER A 436 -12.11 25.11 10.25
C SER A 436 -11.56 26.17 9.31
N VAL A 437 -12.03 27.42 9.43
CA VAL A 437 -11.51 28.56 8.64
C VAL A 437 -10.21 29.02 9.30
N SER A 438 -9.11 28.37 8.93
CA SER A 438 -7.77 28.66 9.46
C SER A 438 -6.71 28.37 8.40
N GLY A 439 -5.51 28.87 8.62
CA GLY A 439 -4.36 28.63 7.76
C GLY A 439 -3.06 28.60 8.55
N GLY A 440 -1.99 28.17 7.89
CA GLY A 440 -0.69 28.01 8.50
C GLY A 440 0.45 28.09 7.49
N TYR A 441 1.55 27.39 7.77
CA TYR A 441 2.69 27.35 6.87
C TYR A 441 2.34 26.53 5.61
N GLN A 442 2.22 27.19 4.46
CA GLN A 442 1.95 26.59 3.15
C GLN A 442 0.59 25.88 3.01
N TYR A 443 -0.42 26.30 3.78
CA TYR A 443 -1.80 25.83 3.60
C TYR A 443 -2.81 26.84 4.14
N GLN A 444 -4.03 26.77 3.61
CA GLN A 444 -5.23 27.42 4.14
C GLN A 444 -6.42 26.53 3.80
N ASN A 445 -7.26 26.22 4.80
CA ASN A 445 -8.31 25.20 4.63
C ASN A 445 -9.46 25.65 3.71
N VAL A 446 -9.59 26.96 3.46
CA VAL A 446 -10.57 27.56 2.55
C VAL A 446 -9.98 28.82 1.92
N LEU A 447 -10.42 29.18 0.72
CA LEU A 447 -10.07 30.45 0.08
C LEU A 447 -10.58 31.66 0.87
N ASN A 448 -10.05 32.84 0.56
CA ASN A 448 -10.58 34.09 1.10
C ASN A 448 -11.95 34.41 0.47
N GLU A 449 -12.76 35.19 1.20
CA GLU A 449 -14.13 35.49 0.78
C GLU A 449 -14.19 36.24 -0.56
N ASP A 450 -13.44 37.34 -0.67
CA ASP A 450 -13.39 38.15 -1.89
C ASP A 450 -12.90 37.34 -3.10
N GLU A 451 -11.92 36.45 -2.88
CA GLU A 451 -11.39 35.56 -3.92
C GLU A 451 -12.42 34.53 -4.35
N SER A 452 -13.18 33.97 -3.41
CA SER A 452 -14.25 33.01 -3.69
C SER A 452 -15.39 33.65 -4.48
N VAL A 453 -15.82 34.86 -4.10
CA VAL A 453 -16.84 35.63 -4.82
C VAL A 453 -16.34 35.98 -6.23
N ARG A 454 -15.12 36.51 -6.35
CA ARG A 454 -14.51 36.85 -7.64
C ARG A 454 -14.42 35.63 -8.55
N LEU A 455 -14.00 34.49 -8.03
CA LEU A 455 -13.86 33.25 -8.78
C LEU A 455 -15.22 32.78 -9.35
N VAL A 456 -16.23 32.67 -8.49
CA VAL A 456 -17.58 32.23 -8.89
C VAL A 456 -18.17 33.18 -9.94
N LYS A 457 -18.07 34.50 -9.72
CA LYS A 457 -18.59 35.51 -10.65
C LYS A 457 -17.86 35.54 -12.00
N SER A 458 -16.53 35.35 -11.99
CA SER A 458 -15.75 35.33 -13.23
C SER A 458 -16.11 34.13 -14.11
N VAL A 459 -16.26 32.95 -13.49
CA VAL A 459 -16.56 31.70 -14.21
C VAL A 459 -18.00 31.65 -14.73
N GLY A 460 -18.97 32.00 -13.88
CA GLY A 460 -20.40 32.06 -14.21
C GLY A 460 -21.04 30.72 -14.59
N ASN A 461 -22.37 30.66 -14.55
CA ASN A 461 -23.17 29.48 -14.95
C ASN A 461 -22.74 28.17 -14.24
N ILE A 462 -22.38 28.26 -12.96
CA ILE A 462 -21.88 27.13 -12.18
C ILE A 462 -23.05 26.31 -11.62
N VAL A 463 -23.06 25.00 -11.90
CA VAL A 463 -24.04 24.05 -11.33
C VAL A 463 -23.48 23.21 -10.18
N GLY A 464 -22.16 23.19 -10.02
CA GLY A 464 -21.50 22.50 -8.90
C GLY A 464 -20.02 22.86 -8.79
N VAL A 465 -19.52 22.86 -7.56
CA VAL A 465 -18.11 23.08 -7.23
C VAL A 465 -17.56 21.82 -6.56
N PHE A 466 -16.34 21.41 -6.93
CA PHE A 466 -15.66 20.27 -6.29
C PHE A 466 -14.25 20.67 -5.84
N SER A 467 -13.92 20.36 -4.58
CA SER A 467 -12.63 20.64 -3.93
C SER A 467 -11.99 19.40 -3.31
N GLY A 468 -10.71 19.44 -2.89
CA GLY A 468 -9.95 18.28 -2.39
C GLY A 468 -9.40 18.37 -0.94
N ASP A 469 -8.87 19.54 -0.54
CA ASP A 469 -7.94 19.73 0.60
C ASP A 469 -8.39 19.23 2.01
N ASP A 470 -9.68 19.01 2.31
CA ASP A 470 -10.14 18.61 3.67
C ASP A 470 -9.90 17.12 4.01
N HIS A 471 -9.56 16.30 3.01
CA HIS A 471 -9.44 14.84 3.06
C HIS A 471 -10.72 14.06 3.46
N ASP A 472 -11.71 14.68 4.09
CA ASP A 472 -13.02 14.11 4.43
C ASP A 472 -14.13 14.68 3.52
N TYR A 473 -15.28 13.99 3.46
CA TYR A 473 -16.41 14.47 2.68
C TYR A 473 -17.06 15.68 3.37
N CYS A 474 -17.21 16.78 2.63
CA CYS A 474 -17.93 17.95 3.09
C CYS A 474 -18.85 18.48 2.00
N GLU A 475 -20.13 18.68 2.32
CA GLU A 475 -21.11 19.23 1.38
C GLU A 475 -21.75 20.48 1.97
N VAL A 476 -21.69 21.58 1.23
CA VAL A 476 -22.25 22.86 1.63
C VAL A 476 -22.94 23.55 0.45
N ILE A 477 -23.93 24.38 0.75
CA ILE A 477 -24.53 25.32 -0.20
C ILE A 477 -24.05 26.70 0.21
N HIS A 478 -23.45 27.42 -0.73
CA HIS A 478 -22.88 28.74 -0.50
C HIS A 478 -23.93 29.84 -0.41
N SER A 479 -23.51 31.03 0.01
CA SER A 479 -24.36 32.21 0.09
C SER A 479 -24.77 32.76 -1.28
N ALA A 480 -25.73 33.68 -1.31
CA ALA A 480 -26.23 34.27 -2.56
C ALA A 480 -25.17 35.08 -3.33
N GLU A 481 -24.18 35.65 -2.64
CA GLU A 481 -23.04 36.34 -3.24
C GLU A 481 -22.18 35.40 -4.10
N LYS A 482 -22.20 34.11 -3.75
CA LYS A 482 -21.56 33.01 -4.47
C LYS A 482 -22.59 32.18 -5.25
N ASP A 483 -23.68 32.82 -5.68
CA ASP A 483 -24.74 32.25 -6.54
C ASP A 483 -25.44 30.99 -5.99
N ASN A 484 -25.44 30.79 -4.67
CA ASN A 484 -26.00 29.61 -4.01
C ASN A 484 -25.44 28.28 -4.56
N VAL A 485 -24.18 28.28 -5.03
CA VAL A 485 -23.57 27.08 -5.61
C VAL A 485 -23.40 26.00 -4.56
N ARG A 486 -23.67 24.75 -4.95
CA ARG A 486 -23.39 23.57 -4.13
C ARG A 486 -21.92 23.18 -4.31
N GLU A 487 -21.18 23.11 -3.20
CA GLU A 487 -19.81 22.62 -3.17
C GLU A 487 -19.72 21.27 -2.47
N ILE A 488 -18.98 20.34 -3.06
CA ILE A 488 -18.54 19.11 -2.40
C ILE A 488 -17.03 19.09 -2.32
N THR A 489 -16.49 19.06 -1.11
CA THR A 489 -15.09 18.68 -0.86
C THR A 489 -15.01 17.16 -0.88
N VAL A 490 -14.24 16.64 -1.82
CA VAL A 490 -14.10 15.22 -2.14
C VAL A 490 -13.17 14.57 -1.14
N LYS A 491 -13.63 13.45 -0.58
CA LYS A 491 -12.87 12.64 0.35
C LYS A 491 -11.60 12.08 -0.30
N SER A 492 -10.50 12.06 0.45
CA SER A 492 -9.20 11.54 -0.02
C SER A 492 -9.29 10.06 -0.38
N MET A 493 -8.61 9.68 -1.46
CA MET A 493 -8.42 8.27 -1.85
C MET A 493 -7.31 7.59 -1.04
N SER A 494 -6.44 8.36 -0.39
CA SER A 494 -5.29 7.86 0.35
C SER A 494 -5.67 7.39 1.75
N MET A 495 -5.09 6.27 2.18
CA MET A 495 -5.23 5.78 3.56
C MET A 495 -4.34 6.52 4.58
N ALA A 496 -3.47 7.42 4.12
CA ALA A 496 -2.48 8.09 4.96
C ALA A 496 -2.94 9.45 5.51
N MET A 497 -4.13 9.93 5.13
CA MET A 497 -4.59 11.31 5.36
C MET A 497 -5.46 11.52 6.61
N GLY A 498 -5.29 10.66 7.61
CA GLY A 498 -5.96 10.80 8.92
C GLY A 498 -7.46 10.42 8.94
N VAL A 499 -8.05 10.16 7.78
CA VAL A 499 -9.45 9.73 7.63
C VAL A 499 -9.52 8.19 7.49
N PRO A 500 -10.23 7.47 8.37
CA PRO A 500 -10.14 6.00 8.42
C PRO A 500 -10.67 5.26 7.19
N THR A 501 -11.66 5.82 6.48
CA THR A 501 -12.33 5.14 5.36
C THR A 501 -12.19 5.96 4.07
N PRO A 502 -11.10 5.83 3.30
CA PRO A 502 -10.88 6.61 2.07
C PRO A 502 -12.00 6.45 1.02
N GLY A 503 -12.06 7.32 0.02
CA GLY A 503 -13.10 7.25 -1.03
C GLY A 503 -12.76 8.02 -2.29
N PHE A 504 -13.72 8.07 -3.20
CA PHE A 504 -13.71 8.92 -4.39
C PHE A 504 -15.15 9.34 -4.73
N LEU A 505 -15.31 10.44 -5.47
CA LEU A 505 -16.63 10.94 -5.83
C LEU A 505 -16.98 10.55 -7.26
N MET A 506 -18.15 9.95 -7.44
CA MET A 506 -18.72 9.60 -8.73
C MET A 506 -19.72 10.67 -9.15
N VAL A 507 -19.69 11.05 -10.42
CA VAL A 507 -20.55 12.07 -11.00
C VAL A 507 -21.15 11.54 -12.30
N SER A 508 -22.48 11.57 -12.38
CA SER A 508 -23.23 11.21 -13.56
C SER A 508 -23.77 12.47 -14.21
N LEU A 509 -23.40 12.69 -15.47
CA LEU A 509 -23.77 13.89 -16.22
C LEU A 509 -24.71 13.53 -17.35
N TYR A 510 -25.86 14.19 -17.41
CA TYR A 510 -26.83 14.01 -18.49
C TYR A 510 -27.44 15.35 -18.89
N ASN A 511 -26.94 15.92 -19.99
CA ASN A 511 -27.41 17.18 -20.56
C ASN A 511 -27.67 17.01 -22.06
N PRO A 512 -28.89 16.59 -22.48
CA PRO A 512 -29.23 16.42 -23.89
C PRO A 512 -29.49 17.78 -24.56
N ILE A 513 -28.77 18.04 -25.65
CA ILE A 513 -28.74 19.34 -26.36
C ILE A 513 -29.01 19.19 -27.86
N ASP A 514 -29.42 20.28 -28.51
CA ASP A 514 -29.51 20.42 -29.96
C ASP A 514 -28.17 20.81 -30.61
N ALA A 515 -28.16 20.95 -31.94
CA ALA A 515 -26.96 21.30 -32.72
C ALA A 515 -26.37 22.70 -32.40
N ASN A 516 -27.15 23.56 -31.74
CA ASN A 516 -26.76 24.90 -31.30
C ASN A 516 -26.41 24.94 -29.81
N GLY A 517 -26.43 23.80 -29.12
CA GLY A 517 -26.14 23.70 -27.70
C GLY A 517 -27.29 24.05 -26.76
N LYS A 518 -28.53 24.17 -27.27
CA LYS A 518 -29.71 24.44 -26.43
C LYS A 518 -30.32 23.13 -25.90
N PRO A 519 -30.85 23.10 -24.68
CA PRO A 519 -31.48 21.88 -24.13
C PRO A 519 -32.64 21.38 -24.99
N LEU A 520 -32.72 20.07 -25.21
CA LEU A 520 -33.83 19.46 -25.95
C LEU A 520 -35.16 19.55 -25.17
N PRO A 521 -36.32 19.55 -25.86
CA PRO A 521 -37.61 19.47 -25.18
C PRO A 521 -37.70 18.21 -24.30
N GLY A 522 -38.03 18.39 -23.02
CA GLY A 522 -38.07 17.31 -22.03
C GLY A 522 -36.72 16.96 -21.39
N ALA A 523 -35.66 17.75 -21.64
CA ALA A 523 -34.40 17.65 -20.90
C ALA A 523 -34.63 17.88 -19.39
N PRO A 524 -33.90 17.16 -18.51
CA PRO A 524 -34.02 17.35 -17.06
C PRO A 524 -33.49 18.73 -16.64
N GLU A 525 -34.12 19.34 -15.64
CA GLU A 525 -33.64 20.61 -15.06
C GLU A 525 -32.28 20.45 -14.37
N LYS A 526 -32.06 19.31 -13.71
CA LYS A 526 -30.78 18.95 -13.09
C LYS A 526 -30.03 18.00 -14.00
N THR A 527 -28.89 18.44 -14.49
CA THR A 527 -28.04 17.68 -15.43
C THR A 527 -26.90 16.93 -14.76
N LEU A 528 -26.82 16.96 -13.43
CA LEU A 528 -25.73 16.42 -12.62
C LEU A 528 -26.26 15.66 -11.40
N GLN A 529 -25.77 14.43 -11.19
CA GLN A 529 -25.99 13.62 -10.00
C GLN A 529 -24.64 13.16 -9.41
N THR A 530 -24.53 13.05 -8.08
CA THR A 530 -23.28 12.71 -7.38
C THR A 530 -23.46 11.54 -6.42
N HIS A 531 -22.44 10.69 -6.28
CA HIS A 531 -22.41 9.58 -5.34
C HIS A 531 -21.01 9.37 -4.74
N LEU A 532 -20.91 9.36 -3.41
CA LEU A 532 -19.66 9.07 -2.70
C LEU A 532 -19.43 7.55 -2.64
N CYS A 533 -18.36 7.07 -3.26
CA CYS A 533 -17.95 5.67 -3.16
C CYS A 533 -16.84 5.49 -2.12
N LEU A 534 -17.08 4.65 -1.12
CA LEU A 534 -16.13 4.39 -0.04
C LEU A 534 -15.28 3.16 -0.31
N LEU A 535 -13.98 3.28 -0.06
CA LEU A 535 -12.99 2.22 -0.09
C LEU A 535 -12.89 1.52 1.29
N PRO A 536 -12.34 0.30 1.36
CA PRO A 536 -12.24 -0.43 2.63
C PRO A 536 -11.31 0.27 3.63
N ASN A 537 -11.75 0.33 4.90
CA ASN A 537 -10.88 0.78 5.98
C ASN A 537 -9.71 -0.21 6.21
N GLN A 538 -8.50 0.20 5.83
CA GLN A 538 -7.31 -0.65 5.89
C GLN A 538 -6.86 -0.91 7.34
N LEU A 539 -7.01 0.07 8.25
CA LEU A 539 -6.68 -0.11 9.66
C LEU A 539 -7.57 -1.16 10.33
N ALA A 540 -8.86 -1.17 10.00
CA ALA A 540 -9.79 -2.20 10.46
C ALA A 540 -9.43 -3.59 9.90
N THR A 541 -8.91 -3.66 8.67
CA THR A 541 -8.40 -4.90 8.08
C THR A 541 -7.17 -5.40 8.82
N TYR A 542 -6.22 -4.52 9.14
CA TYR A 542 -5.05 -4.87 9.96
C TYR A 542 -5.41 -5.27 11.38
N ALA A 543 -6.42 -4.64 12.00
CA ALA A 543 -6.93 -5.06 13.30
C ALA A 543 -7.49 -6.50 13.25
N LYS A 544 -8.17 -6.89 12.17
CA LYS A 544 -8.63 -8.27 11.96
C LYS A 544 -7.46 -9.24 11.79
N TYR A 545 -6.40 -8.86 11.08
CA TYR A 545 -5.18 -9.66 10.99
C TYR A 545 -4.54 -9.85 12.36
N ALA A 546 -4.42 -8.79 13.16
CA ALA A 546 -3.89 -8.88 14.52
C ALA A 546 -4.74 -9.80 15.41
N GLY A 547 -6.07 -9.70 15.33
CA GLY A 547 -7.00 -10.61 16.01
C GLY A 547 -6.81 -12.07 15.59
N LEU A 548 -6.68 -12.35 14.29
CA LEU A 548 -6.42 -13.69 13.78
C LEU A 548 -5.04 -14.22 14.23
N ALA A 549 -4.02 -13.37 14.30
CA ALA A 549 -2.71 -13.73 14.83
C ALA A 549 -2.80 -14.17 16.29
N PHE A 550 -3.53 -13.43 17.12
CA PHE A 550 -3.78 -13.80 18.50
C PHE A 550 -4.50 -15.16 18.61
N VAL A 551 -5.60 -15.36 17.87
CA VAL A 551 -6.34 -16.63 17.84
C VAL A 551 -5.46 -17.78 17.36
N THR A 552 -4.62 -17.55 16.35
CA THR A 552 -3.66 -18.53 15.83
C THR A 552 -2.66 -18.96 16.90
N LEU A 553 -2.09 -18.01 17.65
CA LEU A 553 -1.14 -18.29 18.74
C LEU A 553 -1.79 -19.09 19.86
N VAL A 554 -3.02 -18.74 20.25
CA VAL A 554 -3.80 -19.50 21.25
C VAL A 554 -4.08 -20.91 20.76
N ALA A 555 -4.52 -21.08 19.52
CA ALA A 555 -4.84 -22.38 18.94
C ALA A 555 -3.59 -23.29 18.84
N ILE A 556 -2.44 -22.73 18.44
CA ILE A 556 -1.16 -23.45 18.45
C ILE A 556 -0.76 -23.84 19.87
N SER A 557 -0.93 -22.94 20.85
CA SER A 557 -0.60 -23.21 22.24
C SER A 557 -1.45 -24.35 22.79
N ILE A 558 -2.77 -24.29 22.64
CA ILE A 558 -3.71 -25.35 23.05
C ILE A 558 -3.33 -26.67 22.41
N ARG A 559 -3.13 -26.72 21.09
CA ARG A 559 -2.71 -27.94 20.40
C ARG A 559 -1.41 -28.49 20.99
N SER A 560 -0.42 -27.63 21.20
CA SER A 560 0.89 -28.05 21.70
C SER A 560 0.82 -28.63 23.11
N PHE A 561 -0.08 -28.13 23.97
CA PHE A 561 -0.38 -28.74 25.27
C PHE A 561 -1.13 -30.08 25.16
N LEU A 562 -2.01 -30.23 24.17
CA LEU A 562 -2.75 -31.47 23.92
C LEU A 562 -1.90 -32.57 23.28
N VAL A 563 -0.84 -32.24 22.54
CA VAL A 563 0.06 -33.22 21.90
C VAL A 563 0.59 -34.28 22.89
N PRO A 564 1.21 -33.93 24.03
CA PRO A 564 1.69 -34.93 24.99
C PRO A 564 0.58 -35.59 25.81
N VAL A 565 -0.63 -35.00 25.87
CA VAL A 565 -1.76 -35.52 26.67
C VAL A 565 -2.59 -36.53 25.86
N LEU A 566 -2.83 -36.25 24.59
CA LEU A 566 -3.69 -37.03 23.69
C LEU A 566 -2.89 -37.85 22.66
N ASN A 567 -1.56 -37.91 22.78
CA ASN A 567 -0.66 -38.60 21.84
C ASN A 567 -0.88 -38.20 20.36
N LEU A 568 -1.16 -36.92 20.11
CA LEU A 568 -1.30 -36.39 18.75
C LEU A 568 0.06 -36.43 18.03
N THR A 569 0.04 -36.54 16.69
CA THR A 569 1.27 -36.48 15.89
C THR A 569 1.98 -35.13 16.06
N PRO A 570 3.22 -35.10 16.58
CA PRO A 570 3.97 -33.85 16.75
C PRO A 570 4.38 -33.28 15.38
N PHE A 571 4.36 -31.95 15.26
CA PHE A 571 4.79 -31.23 14.07
C PHE A 571 6.31 -30.95 14.09
N ALA A 572 6.87 -30.69 15.26
CA ALA A 572 8.29 -30.53 15.49
C ALA A 572 9.02 -31.84 15.17
N LEU A 573 10.04 -31.77 14.30
CA LEU A 573 10.94 -32.89 14.08
C LEU A 573 11.74 -33.11 15.36
N HIS A 574 11.77 -34.34 15.84
CA HIS A 574 12.81 -34.74 16.78
C HIS A 574 14.13 -34.73 16.01
N ASP A 575 15.12 -33.98 16.52
CA ASP A 575 16.49 -34.33 16.20
C ASP A 575 16.67 -35.74 16.78
N GLU A 576 16.83 -36.74 15.91
CA GLU A 576 17.45 -38.00 16.33
C GLU A 576 18.79 -37.58 16.94
N GLN A 577 18.88 -37.56 18.27
CA GLN A 577 20.19 -37.71 18.90
C GLN A 577 20.81 -38.92 18.21
N PRO A 578 22.05 -38.84 17.70
CA PRO A 578 22.73 -40.05 17.31
C PRO A 578 22.66 -40.95 18.53
N GLN A 579 21.91 -42.05 18.43
CA GLN A 579 22.01 -43.11 19.41
C GLN A 579 23.49 -43.44 19.41
N GLY A 580 24.19 -43.04 20.47
CA GLY A 580 25.57 -43.42 20.65
C GLY A 580 25.60 -44.93 20.48
N ASP A 581 26.48 -45.41 19.62
CA ASP A 581 26.68 -46.83 19.39
C ASP A 581 26.69 -47.52 20.75
N ILE A 582 25.70 -48.39 20.99
CA ILE A 582 25.62 -49.21 22.18
C ILE A 582 26.73 -50.26 22.02
N LEU A 583 27.96 -49.87 22.35
CA LEU A 583 29.04 -50.80 22.61
C LEU A 583 28.90 -51.27 24.06
N PRO A 584 28.81 -52.58 24.32
CA PRO A 584 28.73 -53.09 25.68
C PRO A 584 30.08 -52.87 26.36
N THR A 585 30.13 -51.95 27.34
CA THR A 585 31.26 -51.87 28.26
C THR A 585 31.08 -52.94 29.33
N ILE A 586 31.73 -54.09 29.16
CA ILE A 586 32.01 -55.00 30.27
C ILE A 586 32.90 -54.22 31.23
N LYS A 587 32.32 -53.85 32.38
CA LYS A 587 33.04 -53.21 33.47
C LYS A 587 33.48 -54.32 34.42
N ASP A 588 34.63 -54.93 34.14
CA ASP A 588 35.26 -55.82 35.10
C ASP A 588 35.66 -55.00 36.33
N LYS A 589 35.10 -55.37 37.48
CA LYS A 589 35.60 -54.99 38.80
C LYS A 589 36.94 -55.68 38.97
N VAL A 590 38.02 -54.93 38.82
CA VAL A 590 39.34 -55.36 39.30
C VAL A 590 39.42 -54.95 40.77
N GLU A 591 39.41 -55.96 41.65
CA GLU A 591 39.82 -55.80 43.04
C GLU A 591 41.34 -55.63 43.09
N ASP A 592 41.74 -54.69 43.93
CA ASP A 592 43.10 -54.21 44.14
C ASP A 592 43.78 -55.12 45.16
N ASP A 593 44.67 -55.99 44.70
CA ASP A 593 45.65 -56.66 45.56
C ASP A 593 47.03 -56.54 44.90
N GLY A 594 47.86 -55.69 45.50
CA GLY A 594 49.17 -55.34 45.00
C GLY A 594 50.19 -56.46 45.22
N THR A 595 50.92 -56.82 44.16
CA THR A 595 52.27 -57.38 44.29
C THR A 595 53.10 -57.04 43.05
N TYR A 596 54.28 -56.47 43.27
CA TYR A 596 55.30 -56.10 42.30
C TYR A 596 55.77 -57.27 41.44
N SER A 597 55.95 -57.07 40.12
CA SER A 597 57.19 -57.44 39.41
C SER A 597 57.29 -56.82 38.01
N MET A 598 58.53 -56.51 37.61
CA MET A 598 58.96 -55.84 36.38
C MET A 598 58.79 -56.67 35.09
N HIS A 599 58.88 -55.93 33.98
CA HIS A 599 59.56 -56.23 32.71
C HIS A 599 58.74 -56.45 31.42
N SER A 600 59.01 -55.52 30.49
CA SER A 600 59.38 -55.74 29.08
C SER A 600 58.28 -55.85 28.00
N THR A 601 58.18 -54.76 27.24
CA THR A 601 58.22 -54.67 25.77
C THR A 601 57.83 -55.90 24.95
N SER A 602 56.80 -55.76 24.10
CA SER A 602 56.96 -56.02 22.66
C SER A 602 55.84 -55.41 21.82
N VAL A 603 56.27 -54.82 20.72
CA VAL A 603 55.49 -54.33 19.58
C VAL A 603 55.06 -55.54 18.76
N ASN A 604 53.80 -55.60 18.31
CA ASN A 604 53.55 -56.05 16.94
C ASN A 604 52.23 -55.57 16.35
N SER A 605 52.34 -54.96 15.18
CA SER A 605 51.24 -54.66 14.26
C SER A 605 50.77 -55.94 13.54
N GLY A 606 49.48 -56.05 13.30
CA GLY A 606 48.90 -57.15 12.53
C GLY A 606 47.57 -56.76 11.90
N SER A 607 47.65 -56.12 10.73
CA SER A 607 46.53 -55.92 9.81
C SER A 607 46.00 -57.27 9.30
N ARG A 608 44.68 -57.49 9.37
CA ARG A 608 43.99 -58.42 8.46
C ARG A 608 42.63 -57.89 8.03
N PHE A 609 42.56 -57.60 6.73
CA PHE A 609 41.35 -57.61 5.91
C PHE A 609 40.69 -58.99 5.93
N LEU A 610 39.36 -59.02 5.70
CA LEU A 610 38.57 -59.95 4.86
C LEU A 610 37.08 -59.56 5.06
N THR A 611 36.40 -58.98 4.06
CA THR A 611 35.43 -59.64 3.15
C THR A 611 34.53 -60.64 3.90
N GLY A 612 33.21 -60.51 3.98
CA GLY A 612 32.25 -60.05 3.00
C GLY A 612 31.30 -61.22 2.72
N GLN A 613 30.03 -61.14 3.09
CA GLN A 613 28.96 -61.83 2.36
C GLN A 613 27.58 -61.33 2.75
N SER A 614 26.79 -61.14 1.70
CA SER A 614 25.38 -60.79 1.70
C SER A 614 24.56 -62.07 1.66
N SER A 615 23.47 -62.12 2.41
CA SER A 615 22.33 -62.96 2.02
C SER A 615 21.04 -62.35 2.54
N ARG A 616 20.27 -61.83 1.58
CA ARG A 616 18.82 -61.64 1.66
C ARG A 616 18.16 -63.01 1.82
N THR A 617 17.18 -63.13 2.71
CA THR A 617 15.92 -63.83 2.40
C THR A 617 14.76 -63.26 3.21
N ARG A 618 13.62 -63.31 2.54
CA ARG A 618 12.33 -62.68 2.80
C ARG A 618 11.42 -63.67 3.55
N SER A 619 10.49 -63.11 4.31
CA SER A 619 9.10 -63.57 4.52
C SER A 619 8.82 -64.88 5.27
N GLY A 620 7.85 -64.79 6.20
CA GLY A 620 7.14 -65.96 6.69
C GLY A 620 6.40 -65.73 8.00
N SER A 621 5.31 -64.98 7.97
CA SER A 621 4.31 -64.95 9.05
C SER A 621 3.40 -66.19 8.97
N ILE A 622 3.22 -66.94 10.06
CA ILE A 622 2.00 -67.72 10.38
C ILE A 622 1.88 -67.81 11.91
N ARG A 623 0.66 -67.54 12.40
CA ARG A 623 0.18 -67.80 13.76
C ARG A 623 -0.24 -69.26 13.89
N SER A 624 0.00 -69.91 15.03
CA SER A 624 -1.02 -70.73 15.71
C SER A 624 -0.57 -71.20 17.09
N ASN A 625 -1.55 -71.17 18.00
CA ASN A 625 -1.57 -71.65 19.38
C ASN A 625 -1.02 -73.06 19.60
N GLY A 626 -0.57 -73.33 20.84
CA GLY A 626 -0.77 -74.65 21.45
C GLY A 626 0.35 -75.15 22.35
N ALA A 627 0.04 -75.21 23.65
CA ALA A 627 0.45 -76.20 24.65
C ALA A 627 1.94 -76.33 25.05
N ALA A 628 2.17 -76.06 26.34
CA ALA A 628 3.35 -76.45 27.11
C ALA A 628 3.42 -77.97 27.33
N PRO A 629 4.62 -78.49 27.68
CA PRO A 629 4.69 -79.28 28.91
C PRO A 629 5.90 -78.94 29.82
N MET A 630 5.65 -79.00 31.13
CA MET A 630 6.62 -78.94 32.25
C MET A 630 7.48 -80.22 32.35
N PRO A 631 8.69 -80.12 32.94
CA PRO A 631 9.33 -81.21 33.67
C PRO A 631 9.46 -80.94 35.20
N PRO A 632 9.76 -81.98 36.02
CA PRO A 632 9.29 -82.10 37.40
C PRO A 632 10.30 -81.66 38.50
N PRO A 633 9.87 -81.53 39.77
CA PRO A 633 10.74 -81.18 40.91
C PRO A 633 11.08 -82.40 41.80
N ARG A 634 12.28 -82.41 42.39
CA ARG A 634 12.73 -83.20 43.58
C ARG A 634 14.20 -82.79 43.83
N THR A 635 14.77 -82.62 45.02
CA THR A 635 14.44 -83.01 46.41
C THR A 635 15.33 -82.20 47.37
N LYS A 636 14.86 -82.01 48.61
CA LYS A 636 15.55 -81.39 49.76
C LYS A 636 16.65 -82.30 50.34
N LEU A 637 17.71 -81.71 50.89
CA LEU A 637 18.42 -82.29 52.04
C LEU A 637 18.75 -81.19 53.08
N LYS A 638 18.33 -81.45 54.34
CA LYS A 638 18.64 -80.69 55.55
C LYS A 638 19.98 -81.18 56.13
N LYS A 639 20.74 -80.29 56.79
CA LYS A 639 21.23 -80.52 58.16
C LYS A 639 21.63 -79.20 58.83
N GLN A 640 21.56 -79.24 60.16
CA GLN A 640 21.35 -78.18 61.14
C GLN A 640 22.53 -78.15 62.13
N TRP A 641 22.50 -77.16 63.04
CA TRP A 641 23.19 -77.02 64.36
C TRP A 641 24.43 -76.12 64.34
N GLY A 642 24.58 -75.07 65.16
CA GLY A 642 23.80 -74.64 66.33
C GLY A 642 24.13 -73.21 66.78
N ALA A 643 23.22 -72.65 67.59
CA ALA A 643 23.31 -71.38 68.31
C ALA A 643 24.13 -71.58 69.64
N PRO A 644 24.32 -70.61 70.60
CA PRO A 644 23.35 -69.57 70.96
C PRO A 644 23.81 -68.26 71.69
N HIS A 645 22.80 -67.40 71.91
CA HIS A 645 22.56 -66.43 73.00
C HIS A 645 23.28 -65.06 73.08
N ARG A 646 22.48 -63.97 72.93
CA ARG A 646 22.06 -63.10 74.06
C ARG A 646 20.93 -62.12 73.64
N ALA A 647 19.83 -62.14 74.40
CA ALA A 647 18.85 -61.06 74.60
C ALA A 647 18.97 -60.61 76.08
N PRO A 648 18.14 -59.72 76.69
CA PRO A 648 17.00 -58.92 76.18
C PRO A 648 16.93 -57.47 76.73
N ARG A 649 15.94 -56.66 76.30
CA ARG A 649 15.17 -55.75 77.20
C ARG A 649 13.89 -55.23 76.55
N ILE A 650 12.83 -55.16 77.35
CA ILE A 650 11.43 -54.90 77.01
C ILE A 650 10.95 -53.64 77.78
N GLU A 651 9.86 -53.02 77.27
CA GLU A 651 8.71 -52.39 77.99
C GLU A 651 8.86 -50.92 78.45
N ILE A 652 7.88 -49.99 78.47
CA ILE A 652 6.38 -49.93 78.48
C ILE A 652 5.97 -48.50 77.96
N PHE A 653 4.86 -48.17 77.27
CA PHE A 653 3.47 -47.98 77.76
C PHE A 653 2.48 -47.85 76.59
N ALA A 654 1.29 -48.43 76.80
CA ALA A 654 0.06 -48.24 76.04
C ALA A 654 -0.72 -47.02 76.57
N ASP A 655 -1.82 -46.68 75.87
CA ASP A 655 -3.00 -45.84 76.20
C ASP A 655 -3.29 -44.91 74.99
N GLU A 656 -4.49 -44.65 74.46
CA GLU A 656 -5.87 -45.12 74.63
C GLU A 656 -6.71 -44.43 73.52
N TYR A 657 -7.74 -45.10 72.99
CA TYR A 657 -8.96 -44.64 72.26
C TYR A 657 -9.02 -43.42 71.29
N GLY A 658 -9.46 -43.69 70.05
CA GLY A 658 -10.46 -42.96 69.22
C GLY A 658 -10.25 -41.47 68.90
N THR A 659 -10.17 -41.00 67.66
CA THR A 659 -11.25 -40.99 66.63
C THR A 659 -10.74 -40.29 65.36
N GLY A 660 -11.43 -40.55 64.24
CA GLY A 660 -11.01 -40.31 62.85
C GLY A 660 -10.46 -38.94 62.43
N MET A 661 -9.54 -38.99 61.45
CA MET A 661 -9.45 -38.14 60.24
C MET A 661 -8.11 -38.41 59.52
N PRO A 662 -8.06 -39.02 58.31
CA PRO A 662 -6.83 -39.07 57.54
C PRO A 662 -6.55 -37.69 56.90
N ARG A 663 -5.51 -37.02 57.37
CA ARG A 663 -4.90 -35.87 56.69
C ARG A 663 -4.40 -36.32 55.30
N LEU A 664 -5.12 -35.91 54.25
CA LEU A 664 -4.63 -35.88 52.87
C LEU A 664 -3.41 -34.94 52.81
N THR A 665 -2.22 -35.52 52.94
CA THR A 665 -0.98 -34.85 52.55
C THR A 665 -0.93 -34.82 51.03
N TRP A 666 -1.34 -33.70 50.45
CA TRP A 666 -1.04 -33.36 49.06
C TRP A 666 0.49 -33.22 48.92
N LYS A 667 1.16 -34.32 48.59
CA LYS A 667 2.48 -34.24 47.95
C LYS A 667 2.26 -33.63 46.57
N ALA A 668 2.60 -32.36 46.43
CA ALA A 668 2.69 -31.69 45.15
C ALA A 668 3.58 -32.53 44.22
N ALA A 669 3.02 -32.99 43.10
CA ALA A 669 3.76 -33.64 42.04
C ALA A 669 4.69 -32.63 41.34
N SER A 670 5.80 -32.27 41.97
CA SER A 670 6.84 -31.38 41.43
C SER A 670 7.87 -32.13 40.56
N GLN A 671 7.41 -33.11 39.79
CA GLN A 671 8.22 -33.79 38.76
C GLN A 671 7.50 -33.87 37.40
N ARG A 672 6.78 -32.81 37.01
CA ARG A 672 6.45 -32.61 35.59
C ARG A 672 7.76 -32.31 34.86
N SER A 673 8.38 -33.35 34.28
CA SER A 673 9.76 -33.32 33.82
C SER A 673 10.05 -32.10 32.92
N ARG A 674 11.23 -31.48 33.08
CA ARG A 674 11.74 -30.43 32.19
C ARG A 674 11.69 -30.83 30.69
N THR A 675 11.59 -32.14 30.40
CA THR A 675 11.48 -32.68 29.04
C THR A 675 10.10 -32.48 28.40
N THR A 676 9.01 -32.47 29.17
CA THR A 676 7.64 -32.28 28.63
C THR A 676 7.40 -30.82 28.26
N ILE A 677 7.84 -29.89 29.11
CA ILE A 677 7.77 -28.44 28.83
C ILE A 677 8.64 -28.10 27.61
N GLY A 678 9.85 -28.67 27.52
CA GLY A 678 10.72 -28.50 26.35
C GLY A 678 10.12 -29.03 25.04
N ARG A 679 9.35 -30.13 25.09
CA ARG A 679 8.62 -30.66 23.93
C ARG A 679 7.48 -29.73 23.48
N VAL A 680 6.68 -29.21 24.41
CA VAL A 680 5.61 -28.26 24.12
C VAL A 680 6.17 -26.96 23.53
N ALA A 681 7.22 -26.40 24.13
CA ALA A 681 7.86 -25.19 23.63
C ALA A 681 8.42 -25.35 22.21
N ARG A 682 9.02 -26.52 21.90
CA ARG A 682 9.51 -26.83 20.56
C ARG A 682 8.39 -26.99 19.54
N GLU A 683 7.26 -27.59 19.94
CA GLU A 683 6.07 -27.71 19.09
C GLU A 683 5.45 -26.34 18.78
N ILE A 684 5.34 -25.47 19.78
CA ILE A 684 4.91 -24.08 19.61
C ILE A 684 5.86 -23.37 18.63
N GLY A 685 7.17 -23.39 18.90
CA GLY A 685 8.15 -22.73 18.06
C GLY A 685 8.14 -23.21 16.60
N ALA A 686 8.10 -24.52 16.38
CA ALA A 686 8.06 -25.08 15.03
C ALA A 686 6.75 -24.74 14.29
N SER A 687 5.61 -24.81 14.97
CA SER A 687 4.30 -24.51 14.40
C SER A 687 4.14 -23.03 14.10
N VAL A 688 4.51 -22.15 15.04
CA VAL A 688 4.50 -20.69 14.86
C VAL A 688 5.42 -20.31 13.72
N TRP A 689 6.67 -20.80 13.71
CA TRP A 689 7.60 -20.51 12.63
C TRP A 689 7.00 -20.90 11.28
N ARG A 690 6.45 -22.13 11.16
CA ARG A 690 5.82 -22.61 9.92
C ARG A 690 4.72 -21.67 9.43
N VAL A 691 3.82 -21.24 10.30
CA VAL A 691 2.75 -20.33 9.92
C VAL A 691 3.33 -18.98 9.51
N VAL A 692 4.18 -18.38 10.36
CA VAL A 692 4.73 -17.03 10.15
C VAL A 692 5.44 -16.90 8.81
N TRP A 693 6.43 -17.76 8.50
CA TRP A 693 7.19 -17.58 7.27
C TRP A 693 6.34 -17.81 6.01
N MET A 694 5.41 -18.77 6.03
CA MET A 694 4.53 -19.02 4.87
C MET A 694 3.55 -17.88 4.65
N VAL A 695 2.95 -17.36 5.73
CA VAL A 695 2.00 -16.24 5.68
C VAL A 695 2.72 -14.96 5.24
N VAL A 696 3.90 -14.67 5.78
CA VAL A 696 4.71 -13.51 5.38
C VAL A 696 5.15 -13.61 3.93
N LEU A 697 5.59 -14.78 3.45
CA LEU A 697 5.94 -14.96 2.04
C LEU A 697 4.72 -14.80 1.12
N PHE A 698 3.55 -15.32 1.51
CA PHE A 698 2.34 -15.17 0.73
C PHE A 698 1.88 -13.70 0.70
N TRP A 699 1.91 -13.01 1.84
CA TRP A 699 1.65 -11.58 1.91
C TRP A 699 2.64 -10.78 1.05
N ALA A 700 3.95 -11.08 1.13
CA ALA A 700 4.96 -10.43 0.31
C ALA A 700 4.73 -10.67 -1.20
N TYR A 701 4.27 -11.86 -1.58
CA TYR A 701 3.85 -12.15 -2.96
C TYR A 701 2.65 -11.30 -3.38
N LEU A 702 1.63 -11.17 -2.52
CA LEU A 702 0.46 -10.31 -2.79
C LEU A 702 0.86 -8.84 -2.87
N ALA A 703 1.74 -8.37 -1.98
CA ALA A 703 2.26 -7.01 -1.98
C ALA A 703 3.12 -6.72 -3.22
N TYR A 704 3.92 -7.68 -3.68
CA TYR A 704 4.68 -7.56 -4.92
C TYR A 704 3.78 -7.51 -6.17
N LYS A 705 2.69 -8.27 -6.18
CA LYS A 705 1.70 -8.29 -7.27
C LYS A 705 0.89 -6.99 -7.38
N GLY A 706 0.74 -6.25 -6.28
CA GLY A 706 -0.02 -5.01 -6.19
C GLY A 706 -1.52 -5.25 -6.15
#